data_AF-A0A2D8L9M2-F1
#
_entry.id   AF-A0A2D8L9M2-F1
#
_cell.length_a   1.000
_cell.length_b   1.000
_cell.length_c   1.000
_cell.angle_alpha   90.00
_cell.angle_beta   90.00
_cell.angle_gamma   90.00
#
_symmetry.space_group_name_H-M   'P 1'
#
loop_
_entity.id
_entity.type
_entity.pdbx_description
1 polymer ?
#
loop_
_entity_poly.entity_id
_entity_poly.type
_entity_poly.pdbx_seq_one_letter_code
_entity_poly.pdbx_strand_id
1 'polypeptide(L)'
;MKIERKFTKAGQDAYSDLDFVTTVSEIRNPDGSVVFKLDNVEVPASWSQVASDVIAQKYFRKAGVPSATRPVKEKDVPEFLWRSVPAEGATMEGETSSKQVFDRLAGAWAYWGWKGGYFTTEEDARAYFDEMRHMLASQRAAPNSPQWFNTGLHWAYGINGPAQGHYYVDHKSGKLTRSKSSYEHPQPHACFIQSVADDLVGDGGIMDLWVREARLFKYGSGTGTNFSSLRGEGEKLSGGGKSSGLMGFLKIGDRAAGAIKSGGTTRRAAKMVIVDADHPDIEDFINWKVLEEQKVASIVAGSKMHEEKLNKLFAAIRAWDGAEADAYDPAKNEGLKAAIREAKKVAIPETYVKRVLDYARQGHTSIEFPTYDTDWDSEAYNSVSGQNSNNSIRVTNAFLTAVEKDADWELINRVDGTVTKTVRARDLWAQVGHAAWACADPGIQYHDTVNDWHTCPEDGAIRGSNPCSEYMFLDDTACNLASMNLLTFLQDGEFQVEDYMHASRLWTVTLEISVMMAQFPSKEIAQRSYDFRTLGLGYANIGGLLMNMGLSYDSDEGRALCGALTAIMTGVAYATSAEMAGELGAFPGYEKNAQHMLRVIRNHRNAAHGNDTGYERLAVKPVPLDHASCPQPALVDVAMSCWDEALKLGEQHGYR
;
A
#
# COMPACT_ATOMS: atom_id res chain seq x y z
N MET A 1 -26.81 -8.81 -12.44
CA MET A 1 -26.27 -7.77 -13.33
C MET A 1 -26.22 -8.31 -14.75
N LYS A 2 -26.73 -7.53 -15.70
CA LYS A 2 -26.52 -7.76 -17.12
C LYS A 2 -25.16 -7.22 -17.54
N ILE A 3 -24.43 -7.96 -18.36
CA ILE A 3 -23.08 -7.60 -18.80
C ILE A 3 -23.06 -7.48 -20.32
N GLU A 4 -22.89 -6.24 -20.80
CA GLU A 4 -22.67 -5.98 -22.21
C GLU A 4 -21.23 -6.31 -22.60
N ARG A 5 -21.04 -6.77 -23.83
CA ARG A 5 -19.70 -6.97 -24.41
C ARG A 5 -19.29 -5.74 -25.18
N LYS A 6 -18.13 -5.18 -24.86
CA LYS A 6 -17.59 -4.00 -25.56
C LYS A 6 -16.21 -4.28 -26.15
N PHE A 7 -15.36 -4.99 -25.43
CA PHE A 7 -14.02 -5.33 -25.89
C PHE A 7 -13.92 -6.73 -26.52
N THR A 8 -14.95 -7.56 -26.34
CA THR A 8 -14.98 -8.95 -26.82
C THR A 8 -16.21 -9.25 -27.66
N LYS A 9 -16.19 -10.40 -28.36
CA LYS A 9 -17.31 -10.87 -29.19
C LYS A 9 -17.79 -12.23 -28.70
N ALA A 10 -19.11 -12.43 -28.65
CA ALA A 10 -19.69 -13.70 -28.24
C ALA A 10 -19.22 -14.85 -29.15
N GLY A 11 -18.84 -15.97 -28.54
CA GLY A 11 -18.37 -17.17 -29.26
C GLY A 11 -16.93 -17.12 -29.76
N GLN A 12 -16.20 -16.02 -29.52
CA GLN A 12 -14.77 -15.91 -29.81
C GLN A 12 -13.95 -15.97 -28.52
N ASP A 13 -12.69 -16.41 -28.62
CA ASP A 13 -11.78 -16.35 -27.48
C ASP A 13 -11.47 -14.89 -27.10
N ALA A 14 -11.32 -14.61 -25.80
CA ALA A 14 -11.08 -13.26 -25.29
C ALA A 14 -9.79 -12.61 -25.81
N TYR A 15 -8.84 -13.43 -26.26
CA TYR A 15 -7.56 -13.01 -26.82
C TYR A 15 -7.53 -13.00 -28.34
N SER A 16 -8.65 -13.26 -29.03
CA SER A 16 -8.71 -13.41 -30.49
C SER A 16 -8.20 -12.19 -31.28
N ASP A 17 -8.41 -10.98 -30.74
CA ASP A 17 -7.95 -9.72 -31.32
C ASP A 17 -6.55 -9.28 -30.78
N LEU A 18 -5.83 -10.15 -30.06
CA LEU A 18 -4.53 -9.86 -29.44
C LEU A 18 -3.45 -10.89 -29.85
N ASP A 19 -2.30 -10.39 -30.30
CA ASP A 19 -1.14 -11.23 -30.60
C ASP A 19 -0.34 -11.53 -29.32
N PHE A 20 0.15 -12.78 -29.19
CA PHE A 20 1.03 -13.21 -28.09
C PHE A 20 2.37 -13.68 -28.65
N VAL A 21 3.44 -13.38 -27.90
CA VAL A 21 4.82 -13.73 -28.23
C VAL A 21 5.50 -14.38 -27.04
N THR A 22 6.56 -15.13 -27.32
CA THR A 22 7.42 -15.76 -26.33
C THR A 22 8.70 -14.95 -26.15
N THR A 23 9.03 -14.59 -24.90
CA THR A 23 10.27 -13.87 -24.54
C THR A 23 11.02 -14.59 -23.42
N VAL A 24 12.19 -14.07 -23.04
CA VAL A 24 12.99 -14.51 -21.89
C VAL A 24 12.98 -13.39 -20.86
N SER A 25 12.83 -13.75 -19.58
CA SER A 25 13.07 -12.82 -18.47
C SER A 25 14.34 -13.21 -17.72
N GLU A 26 15.26 -12.27 -17.56
CA GLU A 26 16.56 -12.51 -16.95
C GLU A 26 17.03 -11.33 -16.08
N ILE A 27 17.52 -11.62 -14.87
CA ILE A 27 18.18 -10.64 -14.00
C ILE A 27 19.62 -11.09 -13.79
N ARG A 28 20.56 -10.15 -13.91
CA ARG A 28 21.96 -10.34 -13.55
C ARG A 28 22.36 -9.40 -12.42
N ASN A 29 23.24 -9.88 -11.56
CA ASN A 29 23.98 -9.05 -10.62
C ASN A 29 24.95 -8.12 -11.39
N PRO A 30 25.47 -7.05 -10.76
CA PRO A 30 26.50 -6.20 -11.35
C PRO A 30 27.77 -6.97 -11.78
N ASP A 31 28.05 -8.11 -11.15
CA ASP A 31 29.15 -9.01 -11.50
C ASP A 31 28.86 -9.93 -12.70
N GLY A 32 27.65 -9.83 -13.29
CA GLY A 32 27.20 -10.62 -14.44
C GLY A 32 26.58 -11.97 -14.10
N SER A 33 26.57 -12.40 -12.83
CA SER A 33 25.93 -13.66 -12.41
C SER A 33 24.41 -13.58 -12.49
N VAL A 34 23.75 -14.67 -12.89
CA VAL A 34 22.29 -14.71 -13.09
C VAL A 34 21.60 -14.89 -11.74
N VAL A 35 20.74 -13.93 -11.38
CA VAL A 35 19.90 -13.95 -10.17
C VAL A 35 18.60 -14.70 -10.41
N PHE A 36 18.02 -14.51 -11.60
CA PHE A 36 16.78 -15.13 -12.01
C PHE A 36 16.78 -15.28 -13.52
N LYS A 37 16.29 -16.41 -14.02
CA LYS A 37 16.03 -16.61 -15.44
C LYS A 37 14.78 -17.48 -15.61
N LEU A 38 13.90 -17.05 -16.50
CA LEU A 38 12.76 -17.83 -16.97
C LEU A 38 12.70 -17.75 -18.48
N ASP A 39 12.92 -18.89 -19.12
CA ASP A 39 12.77 -19.04 -20.57
C ASP A 39 11.30 -19.26 -20.93
N ASN A 40 10.95 -18.93 -22.17
CA ASN A 40 9.64 -19.18 -22.77
C ASN A 40 8.44 -18.49 -22.07
N VAL A 41 8.59 -17.22 -21.69
CA VAL A 41 7.52 -16.41 -21.10
C VAL A 41 6.56 -15.93 -22.18
N GLU A 42 5.31 -16.39 -22.15
CA GLU A 42 4.27 -15.98 -23.11
C GLU A 42 3.51 -14.73 -22.63
N VAL A 43 3.55 -13.66 -23.41
CA VAL A 43 2.95 -12.34 -23.11
C VAL A 43 2.34 -11.70 -24.37
N PRO A 44 1.41 -10.75 -24.23
CA PRO A 44 0.92 -9.99 -25.38
C PRO A 44 2.06 -9.26 -26.10
N ALA A 45 2.05 -9.25 -27.43
CA ALA A 45 3.10 -8.66 -28.28
C ALA A 45 3.29 -7.16 -28.05
N SER A 46 2.25 -6.46 -27.61
CA SER A 46 2.27 -5.04 -27.31
C SER A 46 2.97 -4.69 -25.99
N TRP A 47 3.27 -5.67 -25.14
CA TRP A 47 3.90 -5.41 -23.85
C TRP A 47 5.38 -5.04 -24.01
N SER A 48 5.83 -4.07 -23.23
CA SER A 48 7.25 -3.77 -23.11
C SER A 48 8.01 -4.92 -22.43
N GLN A 49 9.30 -5.07 -22.73
CA GLN A 49 10.16 -6.05 -22.06
C GLN A 49 10.13 -5.89 -20.53
N VAL A 50 10.07 -4.64 -20.03
CA VAL A 50 9.96 -4.35 -18.60
C VAL A 50 8.66 -4.93 -18.01
N ALA A 51 7.53 -4.81 -18.69
CA ALA A 51 6.26 -5.39 -18.24
C ALA A 51 6.33 -6.93 -18.23
N SER A 52 6.92 -7.52 -19.27
CA SER A 52 7.18 -8.96 -19.37
C SER A 52 8.07 -9.47 -18.24
N ASP A 53 9.12 -8.72 -17.90
CA ASP A 53 10.02 -9.03 -16.80
C ASP A 53 9.31 -8.93 -15.44
N VAL A 54 8.50 -7.89 -15.23
CA VAL A 54 7.76 -7.70 -13.99
C VAL A 54 6.75 -8.83 -13.75
N ILE A 55 5.96 -9.21 -14.76
CA ILE A 55 5.00 -10.31 -14.60
C ILE A 55 5.72 -11.64 -14.35
N ALA A 56 6.77 -11.92 -15.14
CA ALA A 56 7.56 -13.13 -15.00
C ALA A 56 8.19 -13.23 -13.63
N GLN A 57 8.78 -12.15 -13.11
CA GLN A 57 9.54 -12.16 -11.87
C GLN A 57 8.65 -12.14 -10.63
N LYS A 58 7.63 -11.26 -10.62
CA LYS A 58 6.88 -10.95 -9.41
C LYS A 58 5.54 -11.68 -9.33
N TYR A 59 4.85 -11.88 -10.45
CA TYR A 59 3.45 -12.29 -10.43
C TYR A 59 3.22 -13.74 -10.86
N PHE A 60 4.11 -14.32 -11.68
CA PHE A 60 4.08 -15.75 -11.95
C PHE A 60 4.33 -16.55 -10.67
N ARG A 61 3.40 -17.44 -10.36
CA ARG A 61 3.56 -18.43 -9.32
C ARG A 61 4.73 -19.33 -9.66
N LYS A 62 5.74 -19.38 -8.80
CA LYS A 62 7.01 -20.08 -9.10
C LYS A 62 6.96 -21.59 -8.92
N ALA A 63 6.02 -22.09 -8.12
CA ALA A 63 5.93 -23.50 -7.76
C ALA A 63 4.51 -23.91 -7.36
N GLY A 64 4.21 -25.20 -7.53
CA GLY A 64 2.96 -25.83 -7.14
C GLY A 64 1.84 -25.71 -8.19
N VAL A 65 2.15 -25.24 -9.39
CA VAL A 65 1.22 -25.16 -10.52
C VAL A 65 1.28 -26.51 -11.25
N PRO A 66 0.17 -27.25 -11.37
CA PRO A 66 0.18 -28.55 -12.03
C PRO A 66 0.31 -28.39 -13.55
N SER A 67 1.11 -29.25 -14.19
CA SER A 67 1.26 -29.26 -15.67
C SER A 67 -0.03 -29.67 -16.41
N ALA A 68 -0.94 -30.36 -15.72
CA ALA A 68 -2.28 -30.66 -16.21
C ALA A 68 -3.31 -30.62 -15.08
N THR A 69 -4.52 -30.17 -15.38
CA THR A 69 -5.63 -30.12 -14.43
C THR A 69 -6.82 -30.92 -14.93
N ARG A 70 -7.73 -31.28 -14.02
CA ARG A 70 -9.05 -31.81 -14.33
C ARG A 70 -10.11 -31.00 -13.60
N PRO A 71 -11.26 -30.73 -14.25
CA PRO A 71 -12.33 -29.99 -13.61
C PRO A 71 -13.01 -30.84 -12.52
N VAL A 72 -13.57 -30.16 -11.52
CA VAL A 72 -14.38 -30.76 -10.47
C VAL A 72 -15.80 -30.26 -10.61
N LYS A 73 -16.69 -31.17 -11.02
CA LYS A 73 -18.12 -30.89 -11.14
C LYS A 73 -18.68 -30.35 -9.83
N GLU A 74 -19.21 -29.13 -9.89
CA GLU A 74 -19.90 -28.49 -8.77
C GLU A 74 -21.37 -28.30 -9.14
N LYS A 75 -22.26 -28.64 -8.19
CA LYS A 75 -23.69 -28.48 -8.40
C LYS A 75 -24.03 -26.98 -8.48
N ASP A 76 -24.94 -26.61 -9.37
CA ASP A 76 -25.44 -25.25 -9.54
C ASP A 76 -24.37 -24.24 -10.01
N VAL A 77 -23.24 -24.73 -10.54
CA VAL A 77 -22.17 -23.95 -11.18
C VAL A 77 -22.02 -24.41 -12.64
N PRO A 78 -22.04 -23.49 -13.62
CA PRO A 78 -21.78 -23.79 -15.02
C PRO A 78 -20.45 -24.49 -15.24
N GLU A 79 -20.39 -25.36 -16.25
CA GLU A 79 -19.21 -26.20 -16.52
C GLU A 79 -17.93 -25.39 -16.73
N PHE A 80 -18.01 -24.25 -17.42
CA PHE A 80 -16.86 -23.39 -17.66
C PHE A 80 -16.30 -22.70 -16.40
N LEU A 81 -17.07 -22.69 -15.30
CA LEU A 81 -16.67 -22.12 -14.00
C LEU A 81 -16.28 -23.20 -12.99
N TRP A 82 -16.31 -24.48 -13.36
CA TRP A 82 -15.85 -25.54 -12.47
C TRP A 82 -14.39 -25.33 -12.11
N ARG A 83 -14.13 -25.35 -10.80
CA ARG A 83 -12.76 -25.34 -10.30
C ARG A 83 -11.99 -26.56 -10.79
N SER A 84 -10.69 -26.45 -10.79
CA SER A 84 -9.77 -27.48 -11.22
C SER A 84 -8.96 -28.06 -10.05
N VAL A 85 -8.51 -29.29 -10.23
CA VAL A 85 -7.51 -29.95 -9.36
C VAL A 85 -6.42 -30.57 -10.23
N PRO A 86 -5.24 -30.90 -9.68
CA PRO A 86 -4.21 -31.59 -10.43
C PRO A 86 -4.75 -32.88 -11.07
N ALA A 87 -4.43 -33.07 -12.35
CA ALA A 87 -4.70 -34.34 -13.03
C ALA A 87 -3.80 -35.44 -12.45
N GLU A 88 -4.21 -36.70 -12.63
CA GLU A 88 -3.38 -37.83 -12.23
C GLU A 88 -2.07 -37.84 -13.04
N GLY A 89 -0.93 -37.93 -12.35
CA GLY A 89 0.41 -37.88 -12.97
C GLY A 89 0.92 -36.48 -13.31
N ALA A 90 0.21 -35.40 -12.96
CA ALA A 90 0.68 -34.04 -13.20
C ALA A 90 1.96 -33.71 -12.38
N THR A 91 2.95 -33.13 -13.05
CA THR A 91 4.14 -32.52 -12.43
C THR A 91 3.78 -31.15 -11.84
N MET A 92 4.54 -30.71 -10.83
CA MET A 92 4.31 -29.42 -10.16
C MET A 92 5.42 -28.43 -10.52
N GLU A 93 5.05 -27.37 -11.22
CA GLU A 93 5.94 -26.39 -11.84
C GLU A 93 5.47 -24.96 -11.47
N GLY A 94 5.82 -23.96 -12.29
CA GLY A 94 5.38 -22.57 -12.15
C GLY A 94 4.60 -22.08 -13.37
N GLU A 95 4.01 -20.89 -13.25
CA GLU A 95 3.40 -20.19 -14.38
C GLU A 95 4.48 -19.73 -15.37
N THR A 96 4.20 -19.87 -16.66
CA THR A 96 5.07 -19.47 -17.78
C THR A 96 4.33 -18.58 -18.80
N SER A 97 3.01 -18.49 -18.71
CA SER A 97 2.20 -17.65 -19.58
C SER A 97 1.36 -16.65 -18.79
N SER A 98 1.30 -15.42 -19.28
CA SER A 98 0.40 -14.38 -18.78
C SER A 98 -1.08 -14.79 -18.88
N LYS A 99 -1.45 -15.63 -19.86
CA LYS A 99 -2.82 -16.18 -19.99
C LYS A 99 -3.21 -16.98 -18.75
N GLN A 100 -2.29 -17.78 -18.20
CA GLN A 100 -2.54 -18.54 -16.97
C GLN A 100 -2.94 -17.62 -15.80
N VAL A 101 -2.26 -16.48 -15.68
CA VAL A 101 -2.54 -15.46 -14.67
C VAL A 101 -3.89 -14.78 -14.93
N PHE A 102 -4.15 -14.34 -16.15
CA PHE A 102 -5.41 -13.67 -16.50
C PHE A 102 -6.60 -14.59 -16.31
N ASP A 103 -6.48 -15.85 -16.71
CA ASP A 103 -7.53 -16.87 -16.60
C ASP A 103 -7.83 -17.19 -15.13
N ARG A 104 -6.81 -17.38 -14.28
CA ARG A 104 -7.09 -17.65 -12.85
C ARG A 104 -7.71 -16.45 -12.14
N LEU A 105 -7.33 -15.23 -12.50
CA LEU A 105 -7.89 -14.02 -11.91
C LEU A 105 -9.35 -13.84 -12.32
N ALA A 106 -9.60 -13.70 -13.63
CA ALA A 106 -10.92 -13.49 -14.17
C ALA A 106 -11.86 -14.66 -13.87
N GLY A 107 -11.36 -15.89 -13.92
CA GLY A 107 -12.14 -17.10 -13.68
C GLY A 107 -12.54 -17.24 -12.21
N ALA A 108 -11.65 -16.90 -11.27
CA ALA A 108 -12.01 -16.87 -9.85
C ALA A 108 -13.04 -15.77 -9.54
N TRP A 109 -12.90 -14.57 -10.12
CA TRP A 109 -13.90 -13.52 -9.98
C TRP A 109 -15.24 -13.94 -10.58
N ALA A 110 -15.27 -14.55 -11.77
CA ALA A 110 -16.49 -15.04 -12.40
C ALA A 110 -17.13 -16.18 -11.58
N TYR A 111 -16.33 -17.11 -11.04
CA TYR A 111 -16.80 -18.19 -10.18
C TYR A 111 -17.47 -17.67 -8.90
N TRP A 112 -16.81 -16.75 -8.19
CA TRP A 112 -17.38 -16.15 -6.99
C TRP A 112 -18.55 -15.22 -7.32
N GLY A 113 -18.48 -14.46 -8.41
CA GLY A 113 -19.59 -13.65 -8.92
C GLY A 113 -20.83 -14.47 -9.22
N TRP A 114 -20.67 -15.64 -9.84
CA TRP A 114 -21.77 -16.58 -10.07
C TRP A 114 -22.36 -17.07 -8.76
N LYS A 115 -21.52 -17.54 -7.82
CA LYS A 115 -21.98 -18.04 -6.51
C LYS A 115 -22.65 -16.97 -5.66
N GLY A 116 -22.21 -15.71 -5.80
CA GLY A 116 -22.78 -14.55 -5.14
C GLY A 116 -24.03 -13.98 -5.79
N GLY A 117 -24.45 -14.50 -6.96
CA GLY A 117 -25.64 -14.02 -7.67
C GLY A 117 -25.44 -12.69 -8.42
N TYR A 118 -24.21 -12.31 -8.75
CA TYR A 118 -23.92 -11.04 -9.43
C TYR A 118 -24.31 -11.04 -10.92
N PHE A 119 -24.47 -12.21 -11.53
CA PHE A 119 -24.79 -12.34 -12.95
C PHE A 119 -26.22 -12.81 -13.15
N THR A 120 -26.96 -12.17 -14.05
CA THR A 120 -28.36 -12.50 -14.33
C THR A 120 -28.47 -13.82 -15.11
N THR A 121 -27.54 -14.09 -16.02
CA THR A 121 -27.50 -15.30 -16.85
C THR A 121 -26.10 -15.88 -16.94
N GLU A 122 -25.99 -17.12 -17.44
CA GLU A 122 -24.68 -17.73 -17.76
C GLU A 122 -23.92 -16.93 -18.83
N GLU A 123 -24.65 -16.33 -19.79
CA GLU A 123 -24.08 -15.49 -20.83
C GLU A 123 -23.44 -14.23 -20.25
N ASP A 124 -24.06 -13.60 -19.25
CA ASP A 124 -23.49 -12.45 -18.54
C ASP A 124 -22.18 -12.82 -17.81
N ALA A 125 -22.15 -14.00 -17.17
CA ALA A 125 -20.95 -14.49 -16.50
C ALA A 125 -19.81 -14.78 -17.48
N ARG A 126 -20.13 -15.30 -18.68
CA ARG A 126 -19.16 -15.51 -19.77
C ARG A 126 -18.68 -14.18 -20.33
N ALA A 127 -19.58 -13.22 -20.57
CA ALA A 127 -19.23 -11.89 -21.02
C ALA A 127 -18.27 -11.21 -20.04
N TYR A 128 -18.59 -11.23 -18.75
CA TYR A 128 -17.70 -10.72 -17.70
C TYR A 128 -16.33 -11.41 -17.73
N PHE A 129 -16.30 -12.74 -17.78
CA PHE A 129 -15.04 -13.50 -17.82
C PHE A 129 -14.16 -13.10 -19.01
N ASP A 130 -14.75 -12.94 -20.19
CA ASP A 130 -14.02 -12.57 -21.41
C ASP A 130 -13.53 -11.12 -21.37
N GLU A 131 -14.41 -10.18 -21.00
CA GLU A 131 -14.08 -8.75 -20.92
C GLU A 131 -12.94 -8.49 -19.91
N MET A 132 -12.97 -9.15 -18.75
CA MET A 132 -11.92 -9.01 -17.73
C MET A 132 -10.58 -9.57 -18.23
N ARG A 133 -10.56 -10.72 -18.91
CA ARG A 133 -9.34 -11.27 -19.51
C ARG A 133 -8.76 -10.34 -20.57
N HIS A 134 -9.62 -9.80 -21.43
CA HIS A 134 -9.22 -8.85 -22.46
C HIS A 134 -8.62 -7.57 -21.85
N MET A 135 -9.27 -6.98 -20.82
CA MET A 135 -8.77 -5.78 -20.16
C MET A 135 -7.41 -5.98 -19.47
N LEU A 136 -7.19 -7.16 -18.87
CA LEU A 136 -5.89 -7.51 -18.28
C LEU A 136 -4.81 -7.65 -19.36
N ALA A 137 -5.10 -8.35 -20.45
CA ALA A 137 -4.14 -8.57 -21.54
C ALA A 137 -3.81 -7.29 -22.30
N SER A 138 -4.78 -6.42 -22.55
CA SER A 138 -4.61 -5.11 -23.21
C SER A 138 -4.07 -4.01 -22.27
N GLN A 139 -3.79 -4.33 -21.01
CA GLN A 139 -3.34 -3.38 -19.97
C GLN A 139 -4.27 -2.16 -19.79
N ARG A 140 -5.56 -2.31 -20.08
CA ARG A 140 -6.58 -1.27 -19.85
C ARG A 140 -6.78 -0.99 -18.37
N ALA A 141 -6.62 -2.02 -17.55
CA ALA A 141 -6.73 -1.91 -16.11
C ALA A 141 -6.00 -3.05 -15.39
N ALA A 142 -5.65 -2.83 -14.14
CA ALA A 142 -4.99 -3.82 -13.31
C ALA A 142 -5.48 -3.75 -11.85
N PRO A 143 -5.62 -4.90 -11.17
CA PRO A 143 -5.88 -4.94 -9.74
C PRO A 143 -4.60 -4.71 -8.92
N ASN A 144 -4.75 -4.50 -7.61
CA ASN A 144 -3.63 -4.43 -6.68
C ASN A 144 -2.78 -5.72 -6.63
N SER A 145 -1.51 -5.62 -6.25
CA SER A 145 -0.57 -6.74 -6.23
C SER A 145 -1.06 -8.02 -5.51
N PRO A 146 -1.69 -7.97 -4.31
CA PRO A 146 -2.25 -9.17 -3.67
C PRO A 146 -3.23 -9.99 -4.50
N GLN A 147 -3.99 -9.38 -5.41
CA GLN A 147 -4.85 -10.10 -6.34
C GLN A 147 -4.01 -10.98 -7.26
N TRP A 148 -2.97 -10.40 -7.88
CA TRP A 148 -2.03 -11.14 -8.71
C TRP A 148 -1.35 -12.28 -7.95
N PHE A 149 -1.04 -12.13 -6.67
CA PHE A 149 -0.37 -13.20 -5.90
C PHE A 149 -1.29 -14.35 -5.49
N ASN A 150 -2.52 -14.03 -5.06
CA ASN A 150 -3.33 -14.94 -4.27
C ASN A 150 -4.60 -15.42 -4.98
N THR A 151 -5.15 -14.62 -5.89
CA THR A 151 -6.48 -14.88 -6.46
C THR A 151 -6.43 -15.99 -7.50
N GLY A 152 -7.38 -16.93 -7.36
CA GLY A 152 -7.59 -18.01 -8.30
C GLY A 152 -6.64 -19.19 -8.21
N LEU A 153 -5.65 -19.18 -7.30
CA LEU A 153 -4.74 -20.32 -7.13
C LEU A 153 -5.49 -21.61 -6.76
N HIS A 154 -6.48 -21.52 -5.87
CA HIS A 154 -7.30 -22.68 -5.52
C HIS A 154 -8.26 -23.05 -6.66
N TRP A 155 -8.90 -22.06 -7.29
CA TRP A 155 -9.88 -22.28 -8.34
C TRP A 155 -9.26 -22.89 -9.60
N ALA A 156 -8.14 -22.35 -10.10
CA ALA A 156 -7.51 -22.79 -11.34
C ALA A 156 -6.64 -24.04 -11.18
N TYR A 157 -5.98 -24.21 -10.04
CA TYR A 157 -4.95 -25.25 -9.87
C TYR A 157 -5.22 -26.24 -8.74
N GLY A 158 -6.23 -26.00 -7.91
CA GLY A 158 -6.47 -26.81 -6.70
C GLY A 158 -5.43 -26.59 -5.61
N ILE A 159 -4.59 -25.56 -5.70
CA ILE A 159 -3.58 -25.24 -4.68
C ILE A 159 -4.28 -24.99 -3.35
N ASN A 160 -3.73 -25.59 -2.29
CA ASN A 160 -4.30 -25.54 -0.95
C ASN A 160 -3.18 -25.52 0.11
N GLY A 161 -3.52 -25.16 1.35
CA GLY A 161 -2.60 -25.13 2.49
C GLY A 161 -3.36 -25.03 3.82
N PRO A 162 -2.70 -25.33 4.96
CA PRO A 162 -3.35 -25.32 6.27
C PRO A 162 -3.88 -23.92 6.64
N ALA A 163 -4.90 -23.86 7.50
CA ALA A 163 -5.42 -22.60 8.01
C ALA A 163 -4.37 -21.82 8.82
N GLN A 164 -4.35 -20.49 8.69
CA GLN A 164 -3.34 -19.62 9.33
C GLN A 164 -3.95 -18.57 10.28
N GLY A 165 -5.18 -18.82 10.76
CA GLY A 165 -5.86 -17.94 11.69
C GLY A 165 -6.70 -16.84 11.05
N HIS A 166 -6.96 -16.93 9.74
CA HIS A 166 -7.86 -16.04 9.03
C HIS A 166 -9.35 -16.37 9.24
N TYR A 167 -10.20 -15.39 8.93
CA TYR A 167 -11.66 -15.44 9.02
C TYR A 167 -12.28 -14.86 7.74
N TYR A 168 -13.51 -15.25 7.45
CA TYR A 168 -14.34 -14.68 6.38
C TYR A 168 -15.80 -14.66 6.84
N VAL A 169 -16.65 -13.86 6.19
CA VAL A 169 -18.09 -13.94 6.39
C VAL A 169 -18.69 -14.80 5.28
N ASP A 170 -19.39 -15.86 5.66
CA ASP A 170 -20.08 -16.70 4.68
C ASP A 170 -21.22 -15.92 4.04
N HIS A 171 -21.12 -15.66 2.74
CA HIS A 171 -22.04 -14.77 2.03
C HIS A 171 -23.49 -15.25 1.97
N LYS A 172 -23.75 -16.54 2.22
CA LYS A 172 -25.11 -17.10 2.24
C LYS A 172 -25.77 -16.94 3.61
N SER A 173 -25.03 -17.25 4.67
CA SER A 173 -25.54 -17.23 6.05
C SER A 173 -25.30 -15.92 6.78
N GLY A 174 -24.41 -15.06 6.27
CA GLY A 174 -23.96 -13.84 6.93
C GLY A 174 -23.11 -14.10 8.19
N LYS A 175 -22.64 -15.33 8.40
CA LYS A 175 -21.93 -15.72 9.63
C LYS A 175 -20.42 -15.63 9.48
N LEU A 176 -19.78 -14.94 10.41
CA LEU A 176 -18.34 -14.96 10.60
C LEU A 176 -17.85 -16.40 10.84
N THR A 177 -16.91 -16.83 10.00
CA THR A 177 -16.42 -18.20 9.94
C THR A 177 -14.89 -18.21 9.91
N ARG A 178 -14.30 -19.15 10.64
CA ARG A 178 -12.84 -19.36 10.61
C ARG A 178 -12.45 -20.12 9.34
N SER A 179 -11.45 -19.62 8.63
CA SER A 179 -10.94 -20.27 7.44
C SER A 179 -10.36 -21.64 7.74
N LYS A 180 -10.68 -22.62 6.87
CA LYS A 180 -10.15 -23.99 6.95
C LYS A 180 -8.89 -24.18 6.09
N SER A 181 -8.63 -23.24 5.19
CA SER A 181 -7.59 -23.29 4.16
C SER A 181 -6.92 -21.93 3.99
N SER A 182 -5.65 -21.93 3.57
CA SER A 182 -4.91 -20.72 3.15
C SER A 182 -5.32 -20.13 1.80
N TYR A 183 -6.01 -20.87 0.92
CA TYR A 183 -6.19 -20.45 -0.48
C TYR A 183 -7.62 -20.58 -1.02
N GLU A 184 -8.51 -21.31 -0.35
CA GLU A 184 -9.92 -21.43 -0.79
C GLU A 184 -10.60 -20.06 -0.87
N HIS A 185 -10.39 -19.25 0.16
CA HIS A 185 -10.65 -17.82 0.14
C HIS A 185 -9.29 -17.10 -0.02
N PRO A 186 -9.07 -16.27 -1.04
CA PRO A 186 -7.81 -15.53 -1.17
C PRO A 186 -7.72 -14.37 -0.14
N GLN A 187 -6.52 -13.82 0.06
CA GLN A 187 -6.33 -12.48 0.65
C GLN A 187 -6.04 -11.48 -0.50
N PRO A 188 -7.08 -10.94 -1.16
CA PRO A 188 -6.90 -10.07 -2.32
C PRO A 188 -6.74 -8.58 -1.97
N HIS A 189 -6.94 -8.18 -0.72
CA HIS A 189 -6.92 -6.78 -0.31
C HIS A 189 -5.49 -6.29 -0.09
N ALA A 190 -5.18 -5.07 -0.50
CA ALA A 190 -3.84 -4.48 -0.31
C ALA A 190 -3.77 -3.59 0.92
N CYS A 191 -4.88 -2.98 1.32
CA CYS A 191 -4.90 -1.88 2.26
C CYS A 191 -5.74 -2.24 3.47
N PHE A 192 -5.17 -2.08 4.67
CA PHE A 192 -5.82 -2.39 5.94
C PHE A 192 -5.66 -1.23 6.92
N ILE A 193 -6.72 -0.90 7.63
CA ILE A 193 -6.68 -0.01 8.79
C ILE A 193 -6.92 -0.89 10.02
N GLN A 194 -6.09 -0.79 11.05
CA GLN A 194 -6.22 -1.57 12.27
C GLN A 194 -6.27 -0.67 13.49
N SER A 195 -7.12 -1.02 14.45
CA SER A 195 -7.13 -0.41 15.77
C SER A 195 -6.08 -1.03 16.70
N VAL A 196 -5.71 -0.26 17.72
CA VAL A 196 -4.89 -0.73 18.84
C VAL A 196 -5.44 -0.20 20.15
N ALA A 197 -5.62 -1.10 21.11
CA ALA A 197 -5.96 -0.77 22.48
C ALA A 197 -4.69 -0.53 23.31
N ASP A 198 -4.80 0.32 24.32
CA ASP A 198 -3.74 0.59 25.31
C ASP A 198 -3.60 -0.56 26.34
N ASP A 199 -3.35 -1.75 25.80
CA ASP A 199 -3.12 -3.01 26.49
C ASP A 199 -1.93 -3.74 25.85
N LEU A 200 -1.08 -4.38 26.65
CA LEU A 200 0.14 -5.01 26.14
C LEU A 200 -0.11 -6.33 25.39
N VAL A 201 -0.96 -7.23 25.92
CA VAL A 201 -1.02 -8.64 25.48
C VAL A 201 -2.43 -9.18 25.22
N GLY A 202 -3.47 -8.46 25.60
CA GLY A 202 -4.86 -8.83 25.36
C GLY A 202 -5.23 -8.76 23.89
N ASP A 203 -6.38 -9.34 23.55
CA ASP A 203 -6.96 -9.27 22.21
C ASP A 203 -7.17 -7.80 21.81
N GLY A 204 -6.66 -7.40 20.64
CA GLY A 204 -6.67 -6.00 20.20
C GLY A 204 -5.60 -5.09 20.82
N GLY A 205 -4.76 -5.62 21.72
CA GLY A 205 -3.62 -4.91 22.30
C GLY A 205 -2.40 -4.81 21.37
N ILE A 206 -1.31 -4.27 21.90
CA ILE A 206 -0.09 -3.93 21.16
C ILE A 206 0.58 -5.19 20.57
N MET A 207 0.77 -6.24 21.36
CA MET A 207 1.43 -7.46 20.85
C MET A 207 0.54 -8.26 19.89
N ASP A 208 -0.78 -8.23 20.08
CA ASP A 208 -1.72 -8.85 19.14
C ASP A 208 -1.73 -8.12 17.79
N LEU A 209 -1.63 -6.78 17.77
CA LEU A 209 -1.46 -6.01 16.53
C LEU A 209 -0.27 -6.53 15.71
N TRP A 210 0.90 -6.75 16.33
CA TRP A 210 2.07 -7.27 15.61
C TRP A 210 1.83 -8.66 14.99
N VAL A 211 1.06 -9.52 15.67
CA VAL A 211 0.66 -10.83 15.13
C VAL A 211 -0.28 -10.65 13.93
N ARG A 212 -1.26 -9.76 14.02
CA ARG A 212 -2.19 -9.45 12.92
C ARG A 212 -1.46 -8.86 11.72
N GLU A 213 -0.54 -7.91 11.93
CA GLU A 213 0.31 -7.32 10.89
C GLU A 213 1.19 -8.36 10.20
N ALA A 214 1.81 -9.27 10.96
CA ALA A 214 2.63 -10.33 10.38
C ALA A 214 1.82 -11.24 9.42
N ARG A 215 0.56 -11.53 9.75
CA ARG A 215 -0.36 -12.27 8.86
C ARG A 215 -0.66 -11.48 7.59
N LEU A 216 -0.85 -10.17 7.69
CA LEU A 216 -1.09 -9.31 6.52
C LEU A 216 0.12 -9.24 5.59
N PHE A 217 1.30 -8.96 6.15
CA PHE A 217 2.54 -8.84 5.39
C PHE A 217 2.85 -10.13 4.63
N LYS A 218 2.67 -11.30 5.26
CA LYS A 218 2.89 -12.61 4.63
C LYS A 218 2.20 -12.76 3.27
N TYR A 219 1.02 -12.19 3.09
CA TYR A 219 0.22 -12.31 1.87
C TYR A 219 0.26 -11.08 0.94
N GLY A 220 1.15 -10.11 1.21
CA GLY A 220 1.41 -9.00 0.29
C GLY A 220 0.70 -7.69 0.63
N SER A 221 0.00 -7.62 1.76
CA SER A 221 -0.82 -6.47 2.15
C SER A 221 -0.09 -5.53 3.09
N GLY A 222 -0.44 -4.25 3.04
CA GLY A 222 0.05 -3.23 3.96
C GLY A 222 -1.02 -2.78 4.96
N THR A 223 -0.60 -2.15 6.04
CA THR A 223 -1.48 -1.77 7.15
C THR A 223 -1.13 -0.43 7.75
N GLY A 224 -2.12 0.35 8.18
CA GLY A 224 -1.90 1.52 9.01
C GLY A 224 -2.72 1.47 10.30
N THR A 225 -2.17 2.11 11.33
CA THR A 225 -2.75 2.18 12.66
C THR A 225 -2.49 3.57 13.24
N ASN A 226 -3.53 4.14 13.85
CA ASN A 226 -3.38 5.30 14.70
C ASN A 226 -3.04 4.86 16.13
N PHE A 227 -1.89 5.28 16.63
CA PHE A 227 -1.34 4.89 17.93
C PHE A 227 -1.68 5.86 19.05
N SER A 228 -2.48 6.89 18.77
CA SER A 228 -2.75 7.98 19.72
C SER A 228 -3.61 7.58 20.91
N SER A 229 -4.18 6.37 20.88
CA SER A 229 -4.87 5.77 22.03
C SER A 229 -3.88 5.26 23.10
N LEU A 230 -2.63 4.99 22.72
CA LEU A 230 -1.62 4.51 23.66
C LEU A 230 -1.20 5.62 24.62
N ARG A 231 -0.95 5.26 25.87
CA ARG A 231 -0.46 6.23 26.86
C ARG A 231 0.97 6.69 26.56
N GLY A 232 1.22 7.98 26.77
CA GLY A 232 2.53 8.61 26.62
C GLY A 232 3.54 8.24 27.69
N GLU A 233 4.77 8.71 27.52
CA GLU A 233 5.85 8.46 28.47
C GLU A 233 5.53 9.04 29.86
N GLY A 234 5.81 8.27 30.91
CA GLY A 234 5.62 8.73 32.28
C GLY A 234 4.19 8.60 32.85
N GLU A 235 3.20 8.30 32.01
CA GLU A 235 1.82 8.02 32.45
C GLU A 235 1.76 6.76 33.34
N LYS A 236 0.78 6.69 34.25
CA LYS A 236 0.69 5.59 35.24
C LYS A 236 0.33 4.25 34.61
N LEU A 237 0.91 3.18 35.13
CA LEU A 237 0.51 1.79 34.86
C LEU A 237 -0.37 1.25 35.99
N SER A 238 -1.27 0.32 35.65
CA SER A 238 -2.15 -0.34 36.63
C SER A 238 -1.39 -1.08 37.74
N GLY A 239 -0.18 -1.59 37.43
CA GLY A 239 0.71 -2.26 38.38
C GLY A 239 1.58 -1.34 39.25
N GLY A 240 1.39 -0.01 39.19
CA GLY A 240 2.13 0.96 40.03
C GLY A 240 3.43 1.51 39.43
N GLY A 241 3.74 1.20 38.17
CA GLY A 241 4.87 1.74 37.42
C GLY A 241 4.51 2.93 36.52
N LYS A 242 5.45 3.36 35.67
CA LYS A 242 5.26 4.39 34.63
C LYS A 242 5.45 3.78 33.25
N SER A 243 4.69 4.30 32.28
CA SER A 243 4.79 3.93 30.87
C SER A 243 6.13 4.35 30.27
N SER A 244 6.63 3.54 29.33
CA SER A 244 7.78 3.86 28.47
C SER A 244 7.42 4.75 27.27
N GLY A 245 6.15 5.13 27.14
CA GLY A 245 5.63 5.89 26.00
C GLY A 245 5.49 5.06 24.73
N LEU A 246 4.92 5.69 23.69
CA LEU A 246 4.60 5.03 22.42
C LEU A 246 5.86 4.68 21.63
N MET A 247 6.92 5.49 21.75
CA MET A 247 8.12 5.38 20.92
C MET A 247 8.84 4.05 21.06
N GLY A 248 8.82 3.45 22.27
CA GLY A 248 9.38 2.12 22.49
C GLY A 248 8.66 1.04 21.68
N PHE A 249 7.32 1.09 21.63
CA PHE A 249 6.52 0.12 20.86
C PHE A 249 6.61 0.35 19.35
N LEU A 250 6.68 1.60 18.90
CA LEU A 250 6.90 1.89 17.48
C LEU A 250 8.22 1.32 16.96
N LYS A 251 9.29 1.37 17.76
CA LYS A 251 10.58 0.76 17.41
C LYS A 251 10.50 -0.77 17.30
N ILE A 252 9.70 -1.43 18.15
CA ILE A 252 9.44 -2.87 18.03
C ILE A 252 8.70 -3.16 16.72
N GLY A 253 7.65 -2.38 16.42
CA GLY A 253 6.87 -2.50 15.19
C GLY A 253 7.69 -2.31 13.92
N ASP A 254 8.55 -1.29 13.91
CA ASP A 254 9.50 -1.03 12.82
C ASP A 254 10.38 -2.26 12.55
N ARG A 255 10.95 -2.86 13.59
CA ARG A 255 11.78 -4.06 13.44
C ARG A 255 11.00 -5.29 13.01
N ALA A 256 9.78 -5.46 13.51
CA ALA A 256 8.90 -6.53 13.06
C ALA A 256 8.59 -6.40 11.56
N ALA A 257 8.27 -5.19 11.08
CA ALA A 257 8.02 -4.92 9.67
C ALA A 257 9.25 -5.19 8.79
N GLY A 258 10.43 -4.72 9.21
CA GLY A 258 11.69 -4.93 8.47
C GLY A 258 12.11 -6.41 8.36
N ALA A 259 11.76 -7.23 9.35
CA ALA A 259 12.09 -8.66 9.35
C ALA A 259 11.19 -9.52 8.44
N ILE A 260 10.02 -9.03 8.05
CA ILE A 260 9.02 -9.83 7.30
C ILE A 260 9.05 -9.46 5.82
N LYS A 261 9.29 -10.46 4.96
CA LYS A 261 9.20 -10.33 3.50
C LYS A 261 7.77 -10.54 3.03
N SER A 262 7.25 -9.57 2.29
CA SER A 262 5.84 -9.48 1.96
C SER A 262 5.45 -10.33 0.74
N GLY A 263 4.34 -11.07 0.84
CA GLY A 263 3.80 -11.92 -0.23
C GLY A 263 4.67 -13.14 -0.58
N GLY A 264 5.65 -13.49 0.26
CA GLY A 264 6.64 -14.52 -0.07
C GLY A 264 7.60 -14.12 -1.20
N THR A 265 7.68 -12.83 -1.52
CA THR A 265 8.57 -12.24 -2.53
C THR A 265 9.65 -11.39 -1.85
N THR A 266 10.52 -10.72 -2.62
CA THR A 266 11.55 -9.81 -2.07
C THR A 266 11.01 -8.47 -1.55
N ARG A 267 9.69 -8.21 -1.60
CA ARG A 267 9.08 -6.93 -1.21
C ARG A 267 9.12 -6.70 0.31
N ARG A 268 9.44 -5.49 0.75
CA ARG A 268 9.35 -5.07 2.17
C ARG A 268 7.88 -4.94 2.62
N ALA A 269 7.62 -5.16 3.91
CA ALA A 269 6.33 -4.84 4.52
C ALA A 269 6.05 -3.34 4.40
N ALA A 270 4.76 -2.97 4.29
CA ALA A 270 4.33 -1.57 4.22
C ALA A 270 3.47 -1.25 5.44
N LYS A 271 3.94 -0.32 6.26
CA LYS A 271 3.29 0.09 7.52
C LYS A 271 3.07 1.60 7.56
N MET A 272 1.93 2.05 8.05
CA MET A 272 1.66 3.43 8.41
C MET A 272 1.48 3.57 9.93
N VAL A 273 2.12 4.57 10.50
CA VAL A 273 2.01 4.96 11.91
C VAL A 273 1.46 6.38 11.96
N ILE A 274 0.32 6.53 12.64
CA ILE A 274 -0.35 7.82 12.78
C ILE A 274 -0.38 8.23 14.25
N VAL A 275 -0.02 9.48 14.53
CA VAL A 275 -0.09 10.07 15.88
C VAL A 275 -0.77 11.43 15.80
N ASP A 276 -1.67 11.71 16.74
CA ASP A 276 -2.44 12.94 16.82
C ASP A 276 -1.56 14.07 17.34
N ALA A 277 -1.77 15.28 16.81
CA ALA A 277 -0.96 16.45 17.14
C ALA A 277 -0.99 16.88 18.63
N ASP A 278 -1.95 16.38 19.42
CA ASP A 278 -2.11 16.63 20.86
C ASP A 278 -1.51 15.50 21.73
N HIS A 279 -0.90 14.49 21.12
CA HIS A 279 -0.34 13.37 21.87
C HIS A 279 0.88 13.80 22.72
N PRO A 280 1.05 13.33 23.97
CA PRO A 280 2.21 13.64 24.83
C PRO A 280 3.58 13.47 24.15
N ASP A 281 3.75 12.36 23.44
CA ASP A 281 5.01 12.00 22.77
C ASP A 281 5.15 12.58 21.34
N ILE A 282 4.33 13.57 20.93
CA ILE A 282 4.26 14.04 19.53
C ILE A 282 5.58 14.64 19.02
N GLU A 283 6.29 15.39 19.86
CA GLU A 283 7.56 16.03 19.46
C GLU A 283 8.64 14.98 19.17
N ASP A 284 8.72 13.92 19.97
CA ASP A 284 9.64 12.81 19.73
C ASP A 284 9.27 12.04 18.47
N PHE A 285 7.98 11.84 18.22
CA PHE A 285 7.49 11.19 17.01
C PHE A 285 7.85 11.97 15.74
N ILE A 286 7.63 13.29 15.73
CA ILE A 286 7.96 14.17 14.60
C ILE A 286 9.46 14.12 14.27
N ASN A 287 10.30 14.21 15.29
CA ASN A 287 11.76 14.27 15.10
C ASN A 287 12.42 12.89 14.97
N TRP A 288 11.66 11.80 15.14
CA TRP A 288 12.22 10.44 15.22
C TRP A 288 13.11 10.10 14.03
N LYS A 289 12.59 10.17 12.79
CA LYS A 289 13.37 9.80 11.60
C LYS A 289 14.55 10.74 11.37
N VAL A 290 14.39 12.05 11.60
CA VAL A 290 15.47 13.03 11.48
C VAL A 290 16.67 12.64 12.34
N LEU A 291 16.42 12.24 13.59
CA LEU A 291 17.47 11.81 14.51
C LEU A 291 18.11 10.47 14.08
N GLU A 292 17.35 9.57 13.46
CA GLU A 292 17.87 8.31 12.93
C GLU A 292 18.73 8.53 11.68
N GLU A 293 18.37 9.46 10.80
CA GLU A 293 19.21 9.90 9.66
C GLU A 293 20.56 10.47 10.13
N GLN A 294 20.54 11.30 11.18
CA GLN A 294 21.76 11.85 11.77
C GLN A 294 22.68 10.74 12.34
N LYS A 295 22.09 9.66 12.87
CA LYS A 295 22.86 8.48 13.32
C LYS A 295 23.50 7.76 12.13
N VAL A 296 22.76 7.53 11.05
CA VAL A 296 23.31 6.91 9.82
C VAL A 296 24.49 7.74 9.29
N ALA A 297 24.32 9.05 9.15
CA ALA A 297 25.37 9.94 8.70
C ALA A 297 26.63 9.84 9.60
N SER A 298 26.43 9.78 10.92
CA SER A 298 27.53 9.63 11.89
C SER A 298 28.23 8.27 11.80
N ILE A 299 27.49 7.18 11.59
CA ILE A 299 28.03 5.82 11.43
C ILE A 299 28.85 5.71 10.14
N VAL A 300 28.33 6.24 9.03
CA VAL A 300 29.01 6.25 7.73
C VAL A 300 30.29 7.09 7.79
N ALA A 301 30.21 8.31 8.30
CA ALA A 301 31.38 9.18 8.44
C ALA A 301 32.42 8.57 9.39
N GLY A 302 31.97 8.04 10.53
CA GLY A 302 32.82 7.43 11.55
C GLY A 302 33.55 6.18 11.05
N SER A 303 32.87 5.30 10.32
CA SER A 303 33.47 4.05 9.80
C SER A 303 34.52 4.32 8.71
N LYS A 304 34.25 5.24 7.77
CA LYS A 304 35.24 5.66 6.76
C LYS A 304 36.45 6.35 7.39
N MET A 305 36.22 7.18 8.41
CA MET A 305 37.29 7.82 9.18
C MET A 305 38.12 6.77 9.95
N HIS A 306 37.51 5.73 10.49
CA HIS A 306 38.22 4.61 11.12
C HIS A 306 39.16 3.94 10.13
N GLU A 307 38.66 3.52 8.97
CA GLU A 307 39.49 2.87 7.95
C GLU A 307 40.68 3.76 7.52
N GLU A 308 40.41 5.03 7.22
CA GLU A 308 41.44 5.98 6.78
C GLU A 308 42.54 6.15 7.84
N LYS A 309 42.15 6.40 9.10
CA LYS A 309 43.11 6.69 10.17
C LYS A 309 43.92 5.47 10.58
N LEU A 310 43.31 4.29 10.59
CA LEU A 310 44.03 3.05 10.88
C LEU A 310 45.04 2.71 9.80
N ASN A 311 44.71 2.91 8.51
CA ASN A 311 45.67 2.72 7.42
C ASN A 311 46.77 3.80 7.39
N LYS A 312 46.49 5.02 7.86
CA LYS A 312 47.54 6.05 8.07
C LYS A 312 48.60 5.63 9.09
N LEU A 313 48.23 4.88 10.13
CA LEU A 313 49.20 4.33 11.07
C LEU A 313 50.13 3.32 10.38
N PHE A 314 49.59 2.40 9.57
CA PHE A 314 50.40 1.48 8.76
C PHE A 314 51.30 2.22 7.77
N ALA A 315 50.79 3.26 7.12
CA ALA A 315 51.59 4.08 6.20
C ALA A 315 52.76 4.78 6.94
N ALA A 316 52.53 5.31 8.14
CA ALA A 316 53.56 5.94 8.95
C ALA A 316 54.62 4.95 9.47
N ILE A 317 54.23 3.70 9.75
CA ILE A 317 55.17 2.62 10.10
C ILE A 317 56.01 2.23 8.87
N ARG A 318 55.37 2.11 7.70
CA ARG A 318 56.03 1.73 6.44
C ARG A 318 57.01 2.79 5.92
N ALA A 319 56.69 4.06 6.15
CA ALA A 319 57.52 5.20 5.74
C ALA A 319 58.74 5.42 6.66
N TRP A 320 58.86 4.65 7.75
CA TRP A 320 60.00 4.74 8.67
C TRP A 320 61.27 4.22 8.00
N ASP A 321 62.33 5.03 8.03
CA ASP A 321 63.64 4.76 7.42
C ASP A 321 64.73 4.45 8.46
N GLY A 322 64.38 4.42 9.74
CA GLY A 322 65.28 4.08 10.85
C GLY A 322 65.30 2.58 11.19
N ALA A 323 65.74 2.24 12.41
CA ALA A 323 65.80 0.85 12.85
C ALA A 323 64.40 0.21 12.90
N GLU A 324 64.26 -1.01 12.37
CA GLU A 324 62.98 -1.72 12.26
C GLU A 324 62.25 -1.86 13.60
N ALA A 325 63.00 -2.12 14.68
CA ALA A 325 62.45 -2.23 16.03
C ALA A 325 61.77 -0.93 16.53
N ASP A 326 62.17 0.22 15.97
CA ASP A 326 61.70 1.55 16.38
C ASP A 326 60.49 2.02 15.55
N ALA A 327 60.19 1.34 14.43
CA ALA A 327 59.08 1.69 13.53
C ALA A 327 57.72 1.70 14.26
N TYR A 328 57.58 0.86 15.30
CA TYR A 328 56.35 0.64 16.08
C TYR A 328 56.32 1.41 17.40
N ASP A 329 57.35 2.20 17.71
CA ASP A 329 57.44 2.98 18.95
C ASP A 329 57.14 4.47 18.64
N PRO A 330 55.99 5.01 19.07
CA PRO A 330 55.65 6.42 18.83
C PRO A 330 56.54 7.41 19.60
N ALA A 331 57.38 6.95 20.54
CA ALA A 331 58.42 7.80 21.12
C ALA A 331 59.60 8.03 20.17
N LYS A 332 59.77 7.18 19.15
CA LYS A 332 60.89 7.20 18.21
C LYS A 332 60.46 7.50 16.77
N ASN A 333 59.35 6.93 16.32
CA ASN A 333 58.74 7.22 15.03
C ASN A 333 57.80 8.44 15.14
N GLU A 334 58.31 9.63 14.83
CA GLU A 334 57.52 10.88 14.87
C GLU A 334 56.36 10.88 13.86
N GLY A 335 56.48 10.19 12.73
CA GLY A 335 55.38 10.00 11.78
C GLY A 335 54.24 9.18 12.38
N LEU A 336 54.57 8.08 13.08
CA LEU A 336 53.59 7.27 13.80
C LEU A 336 52.96 8.06 14.95
N LYS A 337 53.76 8.81 15.72
CA LYS A 337 53.27 9.67 16.80
C LYS A 337 52.27 10.71 16.30
N ALA A 338 52.56 11.34 15.15
CA ALA A 338 51.67 12.27 14.50
C ALA A 338 50.37 11.57 14.06
N ALA A 339 50.46 10.42 13.40
CA ALA A 339 49.30 9.64 12.98
C ALA A 339 48.42 9.18 14.15
N ILE A 340 49.01 8.76 15.29
CA ILE A 340 48.28 8.44 16.52
C ILE A 340 47.56 9.68 17.06
N ARG A 341 48.23 10.84 17.07
CA ARG A 341 47.62 12.10 17.51
C ARG A 341 46.46 12.50 16.61
N GLU A 342 46.58 12.33 15.30
CA GLU A 342 45.49 12.58 14.35
C GLU A 342 44.31 11.63 14.53
N ALA A 343 44.56 10.34 14.76
CA ALA A 343 43.52 9.35 15.04
C ALA A 343 42.75 9.71 16.33
N LYS A 344 43.46 10.08 17.40
CA LYS A 344 42.83 10.53 18.66
C LYS A 344 42.01 11.81 18.49
N LYS A 345 42.47 12.76 17.66
CA LYS A 345 41.74 14.01 17.37
C LYS A 345 40.37 13.77 16.75
N VAL A 346 40.19 12.66 16.03
CA VAL A 346 38.91 12.29 15.38
C VAL A 346 38.21 11.13 16.09
N ALA A 347 38.51 10.94 17.38
CA ALA A 347 37.86 9.97 18.27
C ALA A 347 38.03 8.48 17.88
N ILE A 348 39.11 8.11 17.18
CA ILE A 348 39.45 6.69 17.02
C ILE A 348 39.84 6.10 18.38
N PRO A 349 39.19 5.00 18.84
CA PRO A 349 39.50 4.40 20.14
C PRO A 349 40.93 3.91 20.23
N GLU A 350 41.57 4.12 21.38
CA GLU A 350 42.98 3.73 21.60
C GLU A 350 43.21 2.21 21.46
N THR A 351 42.17 1.40 21.72
CA THR A 351 42.21 -0.05 21.54
C THR A 351 42.45 -0.46 20.08
N TYR A 352 41.93 0.30 19.11
CA TYR A 352 42.16 0.07 17.68
C TYR A 352 43.56 0.50 17.25
N VAL A 353 44.05 1.63 17.78
CA VAL A 353 45.44 2.08 17.56
C VAL A 353 46.42 1.01 18.04
N LYS A 354 46.19 0.46 19.24
CA LYS A 354 46.99 -0.65 19.77
C LYS A 354 46.93 -1.88 18.87
N ARG A 355 45.74 -2.26 18.41
CA ARG A 355 45.54 -3.41 17.51
C ARG A 355 46.32 -3.26 16.21
N VAL A 356 46.34 -2.06 15.61
CA VAL A 356 47.12 -1.80 14.40
C VAL A 356 48.62 -1.96 14.66
N LEU A 357 49.14 -1.47 15.79
CA LEU A 357 50.55 -1.66 16.15
C LEU A 357 50.90 -3.14 16.31
N ASP A 358 50.01 -3.91 16.93
CA ASP A 358 50.21 -5.35 17.11
C ASP A 358 50.15 -6.12 15.78
N TYR A 359 49.24 -5.75 14.87
CA TYR A 359 49.18 -6.30 13.52
C TYR A 359 50.39 -5.92 12.67
N ALA A 360 50.86 -4.68 12.77
CA ALA A 360 52.04 -4.24 12.06
C ALA A 360 53.28 -5.05 12.49
N ARG A 361 53.43 -5.33 13.79
CA ARG A 361 54.50 -6.22 14.32
C ARG A 361 54.41 -7.66 13.81
N GLN A 362 53.22 -8.10 13.41
CA GLN A 362 52.98 -9.43 12.82
C GLN A 362 53.18 -9.43 11.29
N GLY A 363 53.60 -8.31 10.69
CA GLY A 363 53.90 -8.20 9.27
C GLY A 363 52.71 -7.75 8.41
N HIS A 364 51.57 -7.38 9.00
CA HIS A 364 50.48 -6.78 8.23
C HIS A 364 50.87 -5.35 7.79
N THR A 365 50.43 -4.96 6.59
CA THR A 365 50.78 -3.66 6.00
C THR A 365 49.58 -2.73 5.79
N SER A 366 48.37 -3.24 6.00
CA SER A 366 47.11 -2.51 5.93
C SER A 366 46.06 -3.23 6.77
N ILE A 367 44.93 -2.58 7.00
CA ILE A 367 43.75 -3.19 7.59
C ILE A 367 42.53 -2.81 6.76
N GLU A 368 41.70 -3.79 6.48
CA GLU A 368 40.35 -3.56 5.99
C GLU A 368 39.44 -3.38 7.19
N PHE A 369 38.77 -2.23 7.27
CA PHE A 369 37.79 -1.95 8.31
C PHE A 369 36.42 -1.85 7.65
N PRO A 370 35.41 -2.63 8.08
CA PRO A 370 34.08 -2.54 7.49
C PRO A 370 33.56 -1.11 7.49
N THR A 371 33.31 -0.57 6.29
CA THR A 371 32.72 0.75 6.12
C THR A 371 31.26 0.64 5.75
N TYR A 372 30.51 1.69 6.11
CA TYR A 372 29.11 1.79 5.77
C TYR A 372 28.90 2.85 4.69
N ASP A 373 27.74 2.80 4.03
CA ASP A 373 27.30 3.78 3.06
C ASP A 373 25.87 4.25 3.35
N THR A 374 25.43 5.23 2.54
CA THR A 374 24.12 5.86 2.65
C THR A 374 23.11 5.27 1.66
N ASP A 375 23.36 4.08 1.11
CA ASP A 375 22.32 3.38 0.36
C ASP A 375 21.21 2.97 1.32
N TRP A 376 19.95 3.09 0.91
CA TRP A 376 18.79 2.84 1.75
C TRP A 376 18.65 1.37 2.18
N ASP A 377 19.30 0.44 1.48
CA ASP A 377 19.38 -0.98 1.86
C ASP A 377 20.66 -1.32 2.65
N SER A 378 21.49 -0.32 2.99
CA SER A 378 22.78 -0.53 3.66
C SER A 378 22.65 -1.03 5.10
N GLU A 379 23.71 -1.66 5.60
CA GLU A 379 23.76 -2.10 7.01
C GLU A 379 23.61 -0.93 8.00
N ALA A 380 24.03 0.29 7.63
CA ALA A 380 23.82 1.46 8.48
C ALA A 380 22.32 1.79 8.64
N TYR A 381 21.55 1.80 7.56
CA TYR A 381 20.09 1.98 7.64
C TYR A 381 19.41 0.83 8.39
N ASN A 382 19.87 -0.41 8.17
CA ASN A 382 19.36 -1.58 8.89
C ASN A 382 19.64 -1.53 10.41
N SER A 383 20.62 -0.73 10.86
CA SER A 383 20.96 -0.56 12.27
C SER A 383 20.11 0.49 13.01
N VAL A 384 19.47 1.41 12.29
CA VAL A 384 18.66 2.52 12.85
C VAL A 384 17.15 2.28 12.70
N SER A 385 16.33 2.88 13.56
CA SER A 385 14.89 2.61 13.62
C SER A 385 14.06 3.57 12.76
N GLY A 386 12.78 3.26 12.56
CA GLY A 386 11.81 4.14 11.87
C GLY A 386 11.90 4.11 10.34
N GLN A 387 12.60 3.13 9.77
CA GLN A 387 12.85 3.04 8.33
C GLN A 387 11.85 2.12 7.60
N ASN A 388 11.05 1.35 8.35
CA ASN A 388 10.09 0.37 7.84
C ASN A 388 8.63 0.80 8.01
N SER A 389 8.39 2.08 8.31
CA SER A 389 7.06 2.69 8.35
C SER A 389 7.04 4.05 7.69
N ASN A 390 5.90 4.39 7.09
CA ASN A 390 5.52 5.77 6.83
C ASN A 390 4.93 6.35 8.13
N ASN A 391 5.31 7.58 8.45
CA ASN A 391 4.84 8.26 9.64
C ASN A 391 3.96 9.44 9.22
N SER A 392 2.83 9.65 9.88
CA SER A 392 1.97 10.80 9.64
C SER A 392 1.44 11.37 10.93
N ILE A 393 1.29 12.69 10.98
CA ILE A 393 0.59 13.36 12.05
C ILE A 393 -0.84 13.65 11.65
N ARG A 394 -1.77 13.41 12.56
CA ARG A 394 -3.18 13.75 12.36
C ARG A 394 -3.48 15.11 13.01
N VAL A 395 -3.97 16.05 12.21
CA VAL A 395 -4.24 17.42 12.61
C VAL A 395 -5.73 17.74 12.48
N THR A 396 -6.24 18.58 13.39
CA THR A 396 -7.61 19.13 13.33
C THR A 396 -7.58 20.57 12.82
N ASN A 397 -8.73 21.07 12.38
CA ASN A 397 -8.96 22.48 12.07
C ASN A 397 -8.67 23.37 13.27
N ALA A 398 -8.91 22.88 14.50
CA ALA A 398 -8.56 23.60 15.73
C ALA A 398 -7.05 23.81 15.86
N PHE A 399 -6.24 22.76 15.60
CA PHE A 399 -4.79 22.87 15.58
C PHE A 399 -4.31 23.84 14.50
N LEU A 400 -4.82 23.71 13.27
CA LEU A 400 -4.44 24.62 12.17
C LEU A 400 -4.81 26.08 12.47
N THR A 401 -5.99 26.31 13.06
CA THR A 401 -6.40 27.64 13.54
C THR A 401 -5.44 28.17 14.62
N ALA A 402 -4.96 27.31 15.52
CA ALA A 402 -3.97 27.68 16.54
C ALA A 402 -2.61 28.03 15.90
N VAL A 403 -2.18 27.32 14.85
CA VAL A 403 -0.97 27.65 14.08
C VAL A 403 -1.08 29.03 13.43
N GLU A 404 -2.20 29.29 12.75
CA GLU A 404 -2.46 30.58 12.08
C GLU A 404 -2.44 31.74 13.07
N LYS A 405 -3.13 31.58 14.20
CA LYS A 405 -3.27 32.61 15.23
C LYS A 405 -2.07 32.74 16.15
N ASP A 406 -1.06 31.90 15.98
CA ASP A 406 0.04 31.79 16.95
C ASP A 406 -0.53 31.62 18.36
N ALA A 407 -1.19 30.50 18.60
CA ALA A 407 -1.79 30.17 19.89
C ALA A 407 -1.04 29.00 20.56
N ASP A 408 -1.34 28.81 21.84
CA ASP A 408 -0.88 27.66 22.60
C ASP A 408 -1.64 26.40 22.15
N TRP A 409 -0.99 25.25 22.30
CA TRP A 409 -1.50 23.92 22.03
C TRP A 409 -1.18 22.99 23.19
N GLU A 410 -2.18 22.25 23.65
CA GLU A 410 -2.07 21.38 24.82
C GLU A 410 -1.77 19.94 24.39
N LEU A 411 -0.78 19.32 25.01
CA LEU A 411 -0.50 17.89 24.89
C LEU A 411 -1.18 17.16 26.05
N ILE A 412 -1.97 16.13 25.74
CA ILE A 412 -2.98 15.58 26.65
C ILE A 412 -2.71 14.11 26.97
N ASN A 413 -2.50 13.79 28.25
CA ASN A 413 -2.34 12.42 28.75
C ASN A 413 -3.56 11.55 28.42
N ARG A 414 -3.32 10.31 27.97
CA ARG A 414 -4.40 9.40 27.53
C ARG A 414 -5.11 8.68 28.67
N VAL A 415 -4.47 8.57 29.84
CA VAL A 415 -5.04 7.87 31.00
C VAL A 415 -6.02 8.74 31.80
N ASP A 416 -5.69 10.01 32.04
CA ASP A 416 -6.47 10.91 32.90
C ASP A 416 -6.98 12.19 32.22
N GLY A 417 -6.60 12.43 30.96
CA GLY A 417 -7.02 13.61 30.21
C GLY A 417 -6.38 14.92 30.67
N THR A 418 -5.37 14.87 31.54
CA THR A 418 -4.67 16.07 32.01
C THR A 418 -3.68 16.59 30.98
N VAL A 419 -3.46 17.91 30.98
CA VAL A 419 -2.42 18.55 30.16
C VAL A 419 -1.05 18.22 30.74
N THR A 420 -0.21 17.54 29.98
CA THR A 420 1.17 17.21 30.38
C THR A 420 2.13 18.34 30.05
N LYS A 421 1.90 19.00 28.91
CA LYS A 421 2.75 20.09 28.39
C LYS A 421 1.92 20.99 27.49
N THR A 422 2.19 22.29 27.54
CA THR A 422 1.66 23.27 26.59
C THR A 422 2.80 23.74 25.70
N VAL A 423 2.59 23.73 24.39
CA VAL A 423 3.55 24.16 23.37
C VAL A 423 2.95 25.26 22.51
N ARG A 424 3.78 25.98 21.76
CA ARG A 424 3.28 26.89 20.71
C ARG A 424 2.91 26.08 19.48
N ALA A 425 1.67 26.23 18.99
CA ALA A 425 1.21 25.47 17.83
C ALA A 425 2.11 25.69 16.61
N ARG A 426 2.56 26.93 16.40
CA ARG A 426 3.47 27.32 15.31
C ARG A 426 4.85 26.67 15.42
N ASP A 427 5.38 26.50 16.63
CA ASP A 427 6.68 25.85 16.85
C ASP A 427 6.57 24.36 16.52
N LEU A 428 5.48 23.71 16.95
CA LEU A 428 5.23 22.31 16.60
C LEU A 428 5.07 22.14 15.09
N TRP A 429 4.32 23.02 14.42
CA TRP A 429 4.17 23.02 12.97
C TRP A 429 5.51 23.26 12.24
N ALA A 430 6.37 24.14 12.76
CA ALA A 430 7.70 24.37 12.23
C ALA A 430 8.60 23.12 12.36
N GLN A 431 8.49 22.37 13.46
CA GLN A 431 9.18 21.08 13.61
C GLN A 431 8.73 20.09 12.54
N VAL A 432 7.42 20.00 12.28
CA VAL A 432 6.87 19.13 11.22
C VAL A 432 7.43 19.53 9.85
N GLY A 433 7.41 20.83 9.52
CA GLY A 433 7.96 21.32 8.25
C GLY A 433 9.46 21.04 8.11
N HIS A 434 10.24 21.20 9.18
CA HIS A 434 11.66 20.87 9.17
C HIS A 434 11.90 19.38 8.99
N ALA A 435 11.17 18.52 9.71
CA ALA A 435 11.30 17.07 9.61
C ALA A 435 10.93 16.57 8.20
N ALA A 436 9.80 17.03 7.65
CA ALA A 436 9.39 16.68 6.30
C ALA A 436 10.42 17.12 5.24
N TRP A 437 11.05 18.29 5.40
CA TRP A 437 12.16 18.71 4.53
C TRP A 437 13.42 17.85 4.72
N ALA A 438 13.75 17.49 5.95
CA ALA A 438 14.98 16.78 6.29
C ALA A 438 14.94 15.29 5.93
N CYS A 439 13.79 14.63 6.05
CA CYS A 439 13.66 13.18 5.85
C CYS A 439 12.35 12.71 5.20
N ALA A 440 11.54 13.60 4.63
CA ALA A 440 10.24 13.31 3.99
C ALA A 440 9.11 12.81 4.93
N ASP A 441 9.33 12.79 6.24
CA ASP A 441 8.36 12.40 7.26
C ASP A 441 8.34 13.41 8.43
N PRO A 442 7.22 13.55 9.16
CA PRO A 442 5.95 12.86 8.93
C PRO A 442 5.08 13.55 7.87
N GLY A 443 4.20 12.78 7.21
CA GLY A 443 3.09 13.30 6.42
C GLY A 443 1.98 13.94 7.28
N ILE A 444 0.97 14.52 6.63
CA ILE A 444 -0.17 15.19 7.30
C ILE A 444 -1.48 14.50 6.95
N GLN A 445 -2.35 14.29 7.96
CA GLN A 445 -3.73 13.85 7.79
C GLN A 445 -4.71 14.86 8.39
N TYR A 446 -5.58 15.42 7.55
CA TYR A 446 -6.57 16.43 7.95
C TYR A 446 -7.83 15.75 8.51
N HIS A 447 -7.87 15.55 9.84
CA HIS A 447 -8.92 14.77 10.51
C HIS A 447 -10.33 15.24 10.18
N ASP A 448 -10.57 16.55 10.30
CA ASP A 448 -11.91 17.11 10.17
C ASP A 448 -12.37 17.06 8.71
N THR A 449 -11.50 17.43 7.75
CA THR A 449 -11.81 17.30 6.32
C THR A 449 -12.13 15.87 5.94
N VAL A 450 -11.36 14.88 6.41
CA VAL A 450 -11.64 13.46 6.14
C VAL A 450 -13.01 13.05 6.70
N ASN A 451 -13.37 13.48 7.91
CA ASN A 451 -14.63 13.12 8.54
C ASN A 451 -15.85 13.89 7.99
N ASP A 452 -15.66 15.11 7.48
CA ASP A 452 -16.70 15.87 6.78
C ASP A 452 -17.23 15.11 5.55
N TRP A 453 -16.35 14.40 4.85
CA TRP A 453 -16.66 13.54 3.71
C TRP A 453 -16.98 12.09 4.09
N HIS A 454 -17.09 11.76 5.37
CA HIS A 454 -17.38 10.41 5.81
C HIS A 454 -18.81 10.00 5.45
N THR A 455 -18.94 8.87 4.78
CA THR A 455 -20.21 8.25 4.40
C THR A 455 -20.86 7.45 5.53
N CYS A 456 -20.09 7.00 6.53
CA CYS A 456 -20.57 6.10 7.59
C CYS A 456 -20.28 6.56 9.04
N PRO A 457 -20.51 7.83 9.41
CA PRO A 457 -20.08 8.36 10.72
C PRO A 457 -20.85 7.78 11.93
N GLU A 458 -22.01 7.13 11.73
CA GLU A 458 -22.72 6.45 12.82
C GLU A 458 -21.93 5.24 13.35
N ASP A 459 -20.91 4.77 12.62
CA ASP A 459 -20.04 3.66 12.98
C ASP A 459 -18.71 4.05 13.59
N GLY A 460 -18.55 5.35 13.85
CA GLY A 460 -17.35 5.94 14.44
C GLY A 460 -16.64 6.88 13.47
N ALA A 461 -15.68 7.62 14.03
CA ALA A 461 -14.85 8.52 13.25
C ALA A 461 -13.77 7.75 12.48
N ILE A 462 -13.37 8.30 11.32
CA ILE A 462 -12.15 7.88 10.62
C ILE A 462 -10.96 8.40 11.42
N ARG A 463 -10.13 7.47 11.91
CA ARG A 463 -8.98 7.77 12.78
C ARG A 463 -7.63 7.55 12.12
N GLY A 464 -7.58 6.82 11.02
CA GLY A 464 -6.35 6.62 10.28
C GLY A 464 -6.57 6.18 8.84
N SER A 465 -5.50 5.69 8.25
CA SER A 465 -5.42 5.29 6.85
C SER A 465 -4.60 4.04 6.69
N ASN A 466 -4.57 3.49 5.48
CA ASN A 466 -3.57 2.51 5.06
C ASN A 466 -2.17 3.15 4.81
N PRO A 467 -1.14 2.37 4.43
CA PRO A 467 0.24 2.85 4.22
C PRO A 467 0.44 4.06 3.33
N CYS A 468 -0.34 4.21 2.25
CA CYS A 468 -0.15 5.28 1.27
C CYS A 468 -1.19 6.41 1.41
N SER A 469 -1.99 6.39 2.49
CA SER A 469 -2.97 7.44 2.83
C SER A 469 -4.10 7.66 1.81
N GLU A 470 -4.34 6.71 0.91
CA GLU A 470 -5.40 6.75 -0.12
C GLU A 470 -6.69 6.05 0.32
N TYR A 471 -6.63 5.14 1.30
CA TYR A 471 -7.79 4.52 1.91
C TYR A 471 -8.04 5.10 3.31
N MET A 472 -9.14 5.85 3.42
CA MET A 472 -9.60 6.54 4.62
C MET A 472 -10.97 6.00 5.01
N PHE A 473 -11.02 5.17 6.05
CA PHE A 473 -12.28 4.62 6.53
C PHE A 473 -12.16 4.18 7.99
N LEU A 474 -13.17 3.47 8.48
CA LEU A 474 -13.24 2.98 9.85
C LEU A 474 -12.10 2.03 10.19
N ASP A 475 -11.67 2.03 11.45
CA ASP A 475 -10.66 1.08 11.92
C ASP A 475 -11.12 -0.37 11.76
N ASP A 476 -10.16 -1.29 11.63
CA ASP A 476 -10.39 -2.72 11.41
C ASP A 476 -11.22 -2.98 10.14
N THR A 477 -10.85 -2.33 9.04
CA THR A 477 -11.43 -2.55 7.71
C THR A 477 -10.34 -2.73 6.66
N ALA A 478 -10.71 -3.27 5.50
CA ALA A 478 -9.81 -3.52 4.40
C ALA A 478 -10.37 -3.00 3.08
N CYS A 479 -9.46 -2.57 2.20
CA CYS A 479 -9.79 -2.10 0.86
C CYS A 479 -8.97 -2.87 -0.20
N ASN A 480 -9.66 -3.28 -1.25
CA ASN A 480 -9.06 -3.78 -2.47
C ASN A 480 -9.05 -2.68 -3.51
N LEU A 481 -8.01 -2.68 -4.36
CA LEU A 481 -7.77 -1.61 -5.31
C LEU A 481 -7.71 -2.14 -6.73
N ALA A 482 -8.15 -1.32 -7.67
CA ALA A 482 -7.88 -1.46 -9.09
C ALA A 482 -7.55 -0.10 -9.70
N SER A 483 -6.82 -0.09 -10.80
CA SER A 483 -6.45 1.14 -11.50
C SER A 483 -6.63 1.00 -12.99
N MET A 484 -7.30 1.99 -13.57
CA MET A 484 -7.47 2.19 -15.01
C MET A 484 -6.23 2.83 -15.62
N ASN A 485 -5.75 2.33 -16.75
CA ASN A 485 -4.65 2.96 -17.50
C ASN A 485 -5.22 3.98 -18.49
N LEU A 486 -5.24 5.27 -18.11
CA LEU A 486 -5.91 6.32 -18.89
C LEU A 486 -5.43 6.41 -20.35
N LEU A 487 -4.16 6.11 -20.62
CA LEU A 487 -3.61 6.15 -21.97
C LEU A 487 -4.25 5.14 -22.93
N THR A 488 -4.76 4.02 -22.41
CA THR A 488 -5.41 2.99 -23.26
C THR A 488 -6.81 3.41 -23.73
N PHE A 489 -7.32 4.52 -23.21
CA PHE A 489 -8.58 5.13 -23.62
C PHE A 489 -8.36 6.36 -24.51
N LEU A 490 -7.12 6.68 -24.89
CA LEU A 490 -6.84 7.75 -25.86
C LEU A 490 -6.76 7.15 -27.27
N GLN A 491 -7.56 7.67 -28.19
CA GLN A 491 -7.51 7.29 -29.60
C GLN A 491 -7.60 8.54 -30.47
N ASP A 492 -6.65 8.70 -31.39
CA ASP A 492 -6.61 9.82 -32.35
C ASP A 492 -6.72 11.22 -31.71
N GLY A 493 -6.24 11.36 -30.47
CA GLY A 493 -6.30 12.61 -29.68
C GLY A 493 -7.59 12.79 -28.87
N GLU A 494 -8.58 11.91 -29.02
CA GLU A 494 -9.85 11.94 -28.29
C GLU A 494 -9.92 10.88 -27.20
N PHE A 495 -10.47 11.25 -26.05
CA PHE A 495 -10.62 10.32 -24.93
C PHE A 495 -11.91 9.51 -25.09
N GLN A 496 -11.78 8.20 -25.16
CA GLN A 496 -12.86 7.24 -25.37
C GLN A 496 -13.63 7.01 -24.06
N VAL A 497 -14.47 7.99 -23.72
CA VAL A 497 -15.18 8.04 -22.44
C VAL A 497 -16.09 6.84 -22.20
N GLU A 498 -16.78 6.35 -23.21
CA GLU A 498 -17.69 5.23 -23.03
C GLU A 498 -16.96 3.92 -22.70
N ASP A 499 -15.77 3.71 -23.27
CA ASP A 499 -14.91 2.56 -22.94
C ASP A 499 -14.41 2.66 -21.50
N TYR A 500 -14.06 3.87 -21.07
CA TYR A 500 -13.65 4.16 -19.71
C TYR A 500 -14.78 3.92 -18.70
N MET A 501 -16.02 4.31 -19.03
CA MET A 501 -17.21 4.04 -18.21
C MET A 501 -17.50 2.53 -18.12
N HIS A 502 -17.48 1.82 -19.25
CA HIS A 502 -17.72 0.37 -19.29
C HIS A 502 -16.71 -0.39 -18.42
N ALA A 503 -15.43 -0.08 -18.57
CA ALA A 503 -14.39 -0.69 -17.75
C ALA A 503 -14.50 -0.30 -16.27
N SER A 504 -14.84 0.95 -15.94
CA SER A 504 -15.08 1.39 -14.55
C SER A 504 -16.22 0.60 -13.89
N ARG A 505 -17.29 0.35 -14.64
CA ARG A 505 -18.42 -0.49 -14.20
C ARG A 505 -17.98 -1.92 -13.89
N LEU A 506 -17.30 -2.59 -14.82
CA LEU A 506 -16.86 -3.98 -14.62
C LEU A 506 -15.87 -4.12 -13.45
N TRP A 507 -14.93 -3.19 -13.32
CA TRP A 507 -13.99 -3.19 -12.20
C TRP A 507 -14.65 -2.91 -10.86
N THR A 508 -15.70 -2.09 -10.82
CA THR A 508 -16.52 -1.92 -9.60
C THR A 508 -17.13 -3.26 -9.18
N VAL A 509 -17.69 -4.03 -10.12
CA VAL A 509 -18.21 -5.39 -9.86
C VAL A 509 -17.09 -6.33 -9.39
N THR A 510 -15.91 -6.29 -10.00
CA THR A 510 -14.76 -7.10 -9.59
C THR A 510 -14.32 -6.83 -8.16
N LEU A 511 -14.24 -5.55 -7.77
CA LEU A 511 -13.85 -5.15 -6.42
C LEU A 511 -14.90 -5.62 -5.41
N GLU A 512 -16.18 -5.49 -5.73
CA GLU A 512 -17.28 -5.95 -4.87
C GLU A 512 -17.30 -7.48 -4.68
N ILE A 513 -17.12 -8.26 -5.77
CA ILE A 513 -16.96 -9.72 -5.70
C ILE A 513 -15.75 -10.09 -4.82
N SER A 514 -14.68 -9.30 -4.92
CA SER A 514 -13.44 -9.54 -4.20
C SER A 514 -13.57 -9.33 -2.68
N VAL A 515 -14.49 -8.47 -2.22
CA VAL A 515 -14.87 -8.38 -0.80
C VAL A 515 -15.51 -9.70 -0.33
N MET A 516 -16.46 -10.22 -1.12
CA MET A 516 -17.21 -11.43 -0.78
C MET A 516 -16.34 -12.69 -0.71
N MET A 517 -15.36 -12.84 -1.61
CA MET A 517 -14.53 -14.04 -1.67
C MET A 517 -13.36 -14.04 -0.67
N ALA A 518 -13.05 -12.91 -0.04
CA ALA A 518 -11.82 -12.74 0.72
C ALA A 518 -11.84 -13.39 2.12
N GLN A 519 -10.64 -13.65 2.64
CA GLN A 519 -10.38 -13.90 4.05
C GLN A 519 -9.41 -12.87 4.65
N PHE A 520 -9.51 -12.66 5.96
CA PHE A 520 -8.87 -11.57 6.70
C PHE A 520 -8.20 -12.07 8.00
N PRO A 521 -7.17 -11.40 8.52
CA PRO A 521 -6.32 -11.92 9.60
C PRO A 521 -6.93 -11.85 11.01
N SER A 522 -8.05 -11.14 11.18
CA SER A 522 -8.80 -11.00 12.43
C SER A 522 -10.32 -11.07 12.19
N LYS A 523 -11.08 -11.26 13.27
CA LYS A 523 -12.53 -11.38 13.24
C LYS A 523 -13.19 -10.05 12.88
N GLU A 524 -12.68 -8.98 13.47
CA GLU A 524 -13.17 -7.61 13.35
C GLU A 524 -13.02 -7.13 11.92
N ILE A 525 -11.83 -7.34 11.31
CA ILE A 525 -11.58 -6.98 9.92
C ILE A 525 -12.48 -7.77 8.97
N ALA A 526 -12.64 -9.08 9.19
CA ALA A 526 -13.52 -9.90 8.37
C ALA A 526 -14.97 -9.43 8.42
N GLN A 527 -15.48 -9.14 9.62
CA GLN A 527 -16.86 -8.69 9.80
C GLN A 527 -17.07 -7.29 9.23
N ARG A 528 -16.28 -6.30 9.63
CA ARG A 528 -16.47 -4.91 9.19
C ARG A 528 -16.24 -4.75 7.69
N SER A 529 -15.26 -5.44 7.10
CA SER A 529 -15.05 -5.37 5.64
C SER A 529 -16.25 -5.93 4.87
N TYR A 530 -16.94 -6.94 5.42
CA TYR A 530 -18.19 -7.44 4.85
C TYR A 530 -19.38 -6.50 5.08
N ASP A 531 -19.45 -5.87 6.25
CA ASP A 531 -20.55 -4.98 6.64
C ASP A 531 -20.54 -3.66 5.87
N PHE A 532 -19.37 -3.17 5.44
CA PHE A 532 -19.20 -1.87 4.76
C PHE A 532 -18.71 -1.94 3.33
N ARG A 533 -18.16 -3.08 2.89
CA ARG A 533 -17.86 -3.39 1.48
C ARG A 533 -17.05 -2.33 0.72
N THR A 534 -16.07 -1.74 1.38
CA THR A 534 -15.27 -0.63 0.83
C THR A 534 -14.43 -1.04 -0.36
N LEU A 535 -14.49 -0.24 -1.44
CA LEU A 535 -13.78 -0.46 -2.70
C LEU A 535 -12.84 0.70 -3.01
N GLY A 536 -11.76 0.45 -3.76
CA GLY A 536 -10.87 1.51 -4.23
C GLY A 536 -10.61 1.42 -5.74
N LEU A 537 -11.42 2.10 -6.53
CA LEU A 537 -11.17 2.24 -7.97
C LEU A 537 -10.44 3.56 -8.25
N GLY A 538 -9.29 3.46 -8.92
CA GLY A 538 -8.45 4.60 -9.28
C GLY A 538 -7.99 4.55 -10.74
N TYR A 539 -7.01 5.38 -11.07
CA TYR A 539 -6.37 5.39 -12.38
C TYR A 539 -4.88 5.71 -12.30
N ALA A 540 -4.16 5.37 -13.36
CA ALA A 540 -2.75 5.65 -13.58
C ALA A 540 -2.55 6.37 -14.92
N ASN A 541 -1.33 6.86 -15.16
CA ASN A 541 -0.89 7.51 -16.41
C ASN A 541 -1.61 8.82 -16.77
N ILE A 542 -2.13 9.58 -15.79
CA ILE A 542 -2.64 10.94 -16.06
C ILE A 542 -1.58 11.85 -16.68
N GLY A 543 -0.33 11.82 -16.18
CA GLY A 543 0.76 12.62 -16.77
C GLY A 543 1.08 12.19 -18.20
N GLY A 544 1.09 10.88 -18.47
CA GLY A 544 1.28 10.35 -19.82
C GLY A 544 0.15 10.75 -20.77
N LEU A 545 -1.10 10.71 -20.30
CA LEU A 545 -2.26 11.18 -21.05
C LEU A 545 -2.13 12.66 -21.41
N LEU A 546 -1.87 13.53 -20.42
CA LEU A 546 -1.72 14.97 -20.62
C LEU A 546 -0.61 15.28 -21.62
N MET A 547 0.54 14.61 -21.50
CA MET A 547 1.63 14.76 -22.47
C MET A 547 1.24 14.38 -23.90
N ASN A 548 0.49 13.29 -24.09
CA ASN A 548 0.03 12.87 -25.43
C ASN A 548 -1.01 13.84 -26.01
N MET A 549 -1.76 14.52 -25.15
CA MET A 549 -2.72 15.55 -25.54
C MET A 549 -2.09 16.94 -25.70
N GLY A 550 -0.78 17.08 -25.47
CA GLY A 550 -0.08 18.38 -25.54
C GLY A 550 -0.43 19.34 -24.41
N LEU A 551 -0.90 18.83 -23.27
CA LEU A 551 -1.33 19.61 -22.10
C LEU A 551 -0.25 19.58 -21.01
N SER A 552 0.02 20.73 -20.40
CA SER A 552 0.92 20.81 -19.23
C SER A 552 0.25 20.19 -18.01
N TYR A 553 1.03 19.48 -17.18
CA TYR A 553 0.52 18.91 -15.93
C TYR A 553 0.03 19.99 -14.96
N ASP A 554 0.78 21.09 -14.86
CA ASP A 554 0.40 22.28 -14.08
C ASP A 554 -0.28 23.30 -15.00
N SER A 555 -1.50 22.98 -15.42
CA SER A 555 -2.36 23.88 -16.18
C SER A 555 -3.82 23.75 -15.72
N ASP A 556 -4.63 24.77 -16.01
CA ASP A 556 -6.06 24.73 -15.72
C ASP A 556 -6.73 23.62 -16.53
N GLU A 557 -6.32 23.44 -17.79
CA GLU A 557 -6.82 22.39 -18.68
C GLU A 557 -6.45 20.99 -18.17
N GLY A 558 -5.22 20.80 -17.70
CA GLY A 558 -4.75 19.54 -17.12
C GLY A 558 -5.50 19.18 -15.85
N ARG A 559 -5.73 20.15 -14.96
CA ARG A 559 -6.54 19.98 -13.74
C ARG A 559 -8.01 19.70 -14.05
N ALA A 560 -8.60 20.45 -14.98
CA ALA A 560 -10.00 20.30 -15.40
C ALA A 560 -10.27 18.93 -16.04
N LEU A 561 -9.38 18.48 -16.94
CA LEU A 561 -9.47 17.15 -17.53
C LEU A 561 -9.34 16.05 -16.46
N CYS A 562 -8.35 16.16 -15.56
CA CYS A 562 -8.19 15.23 -14.45
C CYS A 562 -9.46 15.15 -13.59
N GLY A 563 -10.01 16.30 -13.20
CA GLY A 563 -11.25 16.40 -12.44
C GLY A 563 -12.45 15.75 -13.15
N ALA A 564 -12.59 15.96 -14.46
CA ALA A 564 -13.67 15.35 -15.25
C ALA A 564 -13.54 13.83 -15.27
N LEU A 565 -12.34 13.29 -15.53
CA LEU A 565 -12.10 11.85 -15.55
C LEU A 565 -12.32 11.21 -14.16
N THR A 566 -11.86 11.86 -13.08
CA THR A 566 -12.16 11.41 -11.70
C THR A 566 -13.66 11.39 -11.47
N ALA A 567 -14.37 12.47 -11.80
CA ALA A 567 -15.81 12.59 -11.57
C ALA A 567 -16.61 11.51 -12.33
N ILE A 568 -16.25 11.21 -13.58
CA ILE A 568 -16.89 10.16 -14.39
C ILE A 568 -16.68 8.79 -13.74
N MET A 569 -15.43 8.42 -13.43
CA MET A 569 -15.11 7.12 -12.82
C MET A 569 -15.85 6.92 -11.50
N THR A 570 -15.81 7.93 -10.61
CA THR A 570 -16.47 7.86 -9.31
C THR A 570 -17.99 7.81 -9.44
N GLY A 571 -18.58 8.63 -10.32
CA GLY A 571 -20.03 8.61 -10.59
C GLY A 571 -20.49 7.27 -11.14
N VAL A 572 -19.78 6.69 -12.11
CA VAL A 572 -20.06 5.34 -12.64
C VAL A 572 -19.94 4.27 -11.57
N ALA A 573 -18.93 4.33 -10.70
CA ALA A 573 -18.75 3.38 -9.62
C ALA A 573 -19.92 3.42 -8.63
N TYR A 574 -20.36 4.61 -8.20
CA TYR A 574 -21.52 4.75 -7.32
C TYR A 574 -22.84 4.35 -7.98
N ALA A 575 -23.05 4.70 -9.26
CA ALA A 575 -24.23 4.26 -10.00
C ALA A 575 -24.27 2.72 -10.13
N THR A 576 -23.12 2.09 -10.40
CA THR A 576 -23.00 0.63 -10.46
C THR A 576 -23.22 -0.02 -9.09
N SER A 577 -22.71 0.58 -8.01
CA SER A 577 -22.97 0.15 -6.63
C SER A 577 -24.46 0.22 -6.30
N ALA A 578 -25.15 1.29 -6.68
CA ALA A 578 -26.58 1.44 -6.47
C ALA A 578 -27.43 0.45 -7.29
N GLU A 579 -27.03 0.14 -8.52
CA GLU A 579 -27.67 -0.91 -9.32
C GLU A 579 -27.51 -2.29 -8.67
N MET A 580 -26.29 -2.63 -8.23
CA MET A 580 -26.05 -3.87 -7.49
C MET A 580 -26.86 -3.91 -6.19
N ALA A 581 -27.06 -2.78 -5.51
CA ALA A 581 -27.91 -2.69 -4.34
C ALA A 581 -29.39 -2.98 -4.66
N GLY A 582 -29.87 -2.59 -5.85
CA GLY A 582 -31.21 -2.90 -6.33
C GLY A 582 -31.46 -4.40 -6.54
N GLU A 583 -30.43 -5.16 -6.90
CA GLU A 583 -30.52 -6.62 -7.11
C GLU A 583 -30.19 -7.44 -5.85
N LEU A 584 -29.17 -7.04 -5.09
CA LEU A 584 -28.56 -7.81 -4.00
C LEU A 584 -28.76 -7.20 -2.61
N GLY A 585 -29.36 -6.02 -2.53
CA GLY A 585 -29.43 -5.20 -1.33
C GLY A 585 -28.20 -4.33 -1.12
N ALA A 586 -28.42 -3.19 -0.45
CA ALA A 586 -27.37 -2.31 0.04
C ALA A 586 -26.44 -3.00 1.06
N PHE A 587 -25.25 -2.44 1.34
CA PHE A 587 -24.38 -2.99 2.36
C PHE A 587 -25.05 -2.98 3.74
N PRO A 588 -24.76 -3.95 4.63
CA PRO A 588 -25.42 -4.06 5.94
C PRO A 588 -25.42 -2.79 6.78
N GLY A 589 -24.36 -1.99 6.72
CA GLY A 589 -24.25 -0.71 7.43
C GLY A 589 -25.01 0.47 6.81
N TYR A 590 -25.71 0.31 5.68
CA TYR A 590 -26.25 1.42 4.91
C TYR A 590 -27.40 2.14 5.59
N GLU A 591 -28.41 1.41 6.11
CA GLU A 591 -29.67 2.03 6.58
C GLU A 591 -29.44 3.12 7.64
N LYS A 592 -28.59 2.83 8.63
CA LYS A 592 -28.19 3.81 9.66
C LYS A 592 -27.41 5.01 9.11
N ASN A 593 -26.67 4.83 8.01
CA ASN A 593 -25.80 5.84 7.42
C ASN A 593 -26.38 6.50 6.16
N ALA A 594 -27.58 6.12 5.73
CA ALA A 594 -28.13 6.49 4.43
C ALA A 594 -28.15 8.01 4.20
N GLN A 595 -28.52 8.79 5.22
CA GLN A 595 -28.55 10.25 5.14
C GLN A 595 -27.15 10.85 5.00
N HIS A 596 -26.15 10.29 5.67
CA HIS A 596 -24.75 10.76 5.59
C HIS A 596 -24.12 10.41 4.24
N MET A 597 -24.40 9.21 3.73
CA MET A 597 -23.96 8.79 2.41
C MET A 597 -24.60 9.65 1.32
N LEU A 598 -25.93 9.84 1.33
CA LEU A 598 -26.61 10.70 0.35
C LEU A 598 -26.14 12.16 0.41
N ARG A 599 -25.82 12.69 1.60
CA ARG A 599 -25.18 14.00 1.74
C ARG A 599 -23.85 14.07 0.98
N VAL A 600 -22.98 13.07 1.15
CA VAL A 600 -21.68 13.01 0.46
C VAL A 600 -21.87 12.91 -1.06
N ILE A 601 -22.83 12.11 -1.52
CA ILE A 601 -23.15 11.99 -2.95
C ILE A 601 -23.68 13.31 -3.52
N ARG A 602 -24.58 14.01 -2.80
CA ARG A 602 -25.05 15.34 -3.21
C ARG A 602 -23.92 16.37 -3.25
N ASN A 603 -22.98 16.33 -2.32
CA ASN A 603 -21.80 17.20 -2.33
C ASN A 603 -20.90 16.94 -3.56
N HIS A 604 -20.61 15.68 -3.88
CA HIS A 604 -19.85 15.35 -5.08
C HIS A 604 -20.58 15.73 -6.37
N ARG A 605 -21.89 15.46 -6.44
CA ARG A 605 -22.75 15.92 -7.55
C ARG A 605 -22.67 17.43 -7.70
N ASN A 606 -22.81 18.19 -6.61
CA ASN A 606 -22.72 19.65 -6.65
C ASN A 606 -21.36 20.14 -7.18
N ALA A 607 -20.26 19.47 -6.81
CA ALA A 607 -18.94 19.76 -7.34
C ALA A 607 -18.81 19.43 -8.83
N ALA A 608 -19.38 18.32 -9.29
CA ALA A 608 -19.40 17.92 -10.70
C ALA A 608 -20.19 18.92 -11.57
N HIS A 609 -21.26 19.51 -11.02
CA HIS A 609 -22.03 20.60 -11.64
C HIS A 609 -21.31 21.96 -11.61
N GLY A 610 -20.08 22.05 -11.08
CA GLY A 610 -19.28 23.28 -11.14
C GLY A 610 -19.63 24.33 -10.09
N ASN A 611 -20.42 23.99 -9.06
CA ASN A 611 -20.90 24.96 -8.08
C ASN A 611 -19.90 25.18 -6.92
N ASP A 612 -19.68 26.44 -6.55
CA ASP A 612 -18.81 26.86 -5.43
C ASP A 612 -19.53 26.95 -4.06
N THR A 613 -20.85 26.82 -4.08
CA THR A 613 -21.77 26.96 -2.95
C THR A 613 -22.80 25.85 -2.97
N GLY A 614 -23.56 25.67 -1.87
CA GLY A 614 -24.58 24.62 -1.77
C GLY A 614 -24.11 23.30 -1.15
N TYR A 615 -22.86 23.23 -0.68
CA TYR A 615 -22.34 22.06 0.02
C TYR A 615 -22.95 21.89 1.42
N GLU A 616 -23.29 20.65 1.77
CA GLU A 616 -23.87 20.26 3.04
C GLU A 616 -22.78 19.82 4.04
N ARG A 617 -22.69 20.50 5.18
CA ARG A 617 -21.84 20.14 6.34
C ARG A 617 -20.37 19.89 5.97
N LEU A 618 -19.77 20.79 5.21
CA LEU A 618 -18.32 20.84 4.98
C LEU A 618 -17.75 22.08 5.66
N ALA A 619 -16.74 21.91 6.50
CA ALA A 619 -16.00 23.02 7.11
C ALA A 619 -15.09 23.72 6.09
N VAL A 620 -14.48 22.93 5.19
CA VAL A 620 -13.64 23.41 4.09
C VAL A 620 -14.34 23.10 2.77
N LYS A 621 -14.61 24.13 1.97
CA LYS A 621 -15.24 23.97 0.65
C LYS A 621 -14.26 23.32 -0.34
N PRO A 622 -14.71 22.35 -1.15
CA PRO A 622 -13.86 21.76 -2.18
C PRO A 622 -13.69 22.72 -3.37
N VAL A 623 -12.72 22.42 -4.22
CA VAL A 623 -12.60 23.03 -5.54
C VAL A 623 -13.59 22.32 -6.47
N PRO A 624 -14.59 23.02 -7.06
CA PRO A 624 -15.53 22.40 -7.99
C PRO A 624 -14.87 22.05 -9.33
N LEU A 625 -15.54 21.23 -10.14
CA LEU A 625 -15.07 20.90 -11.48
C LEU A 625 -15.03 22.16 -12.35
N ASP A 626 -13.86 22.48 -12.90
CA ASP A 626 -13.70 23.58 -13.83
C ASP A 626 -14.22 23.19 -15.22
N HIS A 627 -15.44 23.62 -15.52
CA HIS A 627 -16.09 23.37 -16.81
C HIS A 627 -15.43 24.17 -17.95
N ALA A 628 -15.00 25.39 -17.66
CA ALA A 628 -14.55 26.33 -18.68
C ALA A 628 -13.18 25.95 -19.25
N SER A 629 -12.31 25.42 -18.40
CA SER A 629 -10.96 25.00 -18.79
C SER A 629 -10.89 23.56 -19.30
N CYS A 630 -11.98 22.77 -19.25
CA CYS A 630 -11.94 21.38 -19.69
C CYS A 630 -11.72 21.31 -21.22
N PRO A 631 -10.62 20.69 -21.69
CA PRO A 631 -10.27 20.69 -23.12
C PRO A 631 -11.24 19.84 -23.97
N GLN A 632 -12.05 18.99 -23.34
CA GLN A 632 -13.09 18.20 -24.00
C GLN A 632 -14.43 18.42 -23.28
N PRO A 633 -15.23 19.41 -23.71
CA PRO A 633 -16.48 19.78 -23.04
C PRO A 633 -17.47 18.61 -22.85
N ALA A 634 -17.50 17.66 -23.78
CA ALA A 634 -18.35 16.47 -23.68
C ALA A 634 -18.07 15.64 -22.41
N LEU A 635 -16.84 15.64 -21.88
CA LEU A 635 -16.52 14.96 -20.63
C LEU A 635 -17.20 15.61 -19.42
N VAL A 636 -17.43 16.92 -19.45
CA VAL A 636 -18.15 17.64 -18.39
C VAL A 636 -19.62 17.21 -18.36
N ASP A 637 -20.27 17.13 -19.53
CA ASP A 637 -21.65 16.67 -19.63
C ASP A 637 -21.82 15.24 -19.13
N VAL A 638 -20.88 14.35 -19.49
CA VAL A 638 -20.86 12.97 -18.98
C VAL A 638 -20.62 12.94 -17.48
N ALA A 639 -19.68 13.73 -16.95
CA ALA A 639 -19.41 13.80 -15.51
C ALA A 639 -20.66 14.20 -14.71
N MET A 640 -21.38 15.23 -15.16
CA MET A 640 -22.64 15.66 -14.53
C MET A 640 -23.70 14.54 -14.58
N SER A 641 -23.88 13.92 -15.74
CA SER A 641 -24.84 12.83 -15.95
C SER A 641 -24.55 11.61 -15.06
N CYS A 642 -23.28 11.21 -14.94
CA CYS A 642 -22.88 10.10 -14.06
C CYS A 642 -23.25 10.36 -12.59
N TRP A 643 -23.09 11.58 -12.10
CA TRP A 643 -23.45 11.94 -10.72
C TRP A 643 -24.96 12.13 -10.51
N ASP A 644 -25.68 12.58 -11.53
CA ASP A 644 -27.14 12.61 -11.53
C ASP A 644 -27.72 11.20 -11.40
N GLU A 645 -27.19 10.26 -12.18
CA GLU A 645 -27.63 8.86 -12.13
C GLU A 645 -27.20 8.17 -10.83
N ALA A 646 -25.97 8.42 -10.35
CA ALA A 646 -25.51 7.88 -9.07
C ALA A 646 -26.43 8.28 -7.91
N LEU A 647 -26.81 9.57 -7.83
CA LEU A 647 -27.74 10.05 -6.83
C LEU A 647 -29.14 9.42 -7.00
N LYS A 648 -29.68 9.46 -8.22
CA LYS A 648 -31.02 8.96 -8.53
C LYS A 648 -31.17 7.47 -8.17
N LEU A 649 -30.21 6.63 -8.56
CA LEU A 649 -30.24 5.20 -8.23
C LEU A 649 -30.00 4.97 -6.73
N GLY A 650 -29.08 5.71 -6.13
CA GLY A 650 -28.79 5.59 -4.70
C GLY A 650 -29.96 5.97 -3.80
N GLU A 651 -30.78 6.95 -4.18
CA GLU A 651 -32.03 7.28 -3.49
C GLU A 651 -33.06 6.14 -3.60
N GLN A 652 -33.07 5.40 -4.70
CA GLN A 652 -34.02 4.32 -4.95
C GLN A 652 -33.61 3.00 -4.28
N HIS A 653 -32.32 2.69 -4.29
CA HIS A 653 -31.82 1.35 -3.96
C HIS A 653 -30.81 1.32 -2.81
N GLY A 654 -30.29 2.48 -2.42
CA GLY A 654 -29.10 2.58 -1.58
C GLY A 654 -27.82 2.26 -2.33
N TYR A 655 -26.75 1.98 -1.59
CA TYR A 655 -25.46 1.63 -2.16
C TYR A 655 -24.97 0.32 -1.57
N ARG A 656 -24.22 -0.42 -2.37
CA ARG A 656 -23.63 -1.70 -2.01
C ARG A 656 -22.15 -1.57 -1.73
#